data_AF-A0A6P5WUR4-F1
#
_entry.id   AF-A0A6P5WUR4-F1
#
_cell.length_a   1.000
_cell.length_b   1.000
_cell.length_c   1.000
_cell.angle_alpha   90.00
_cell.angle_beta   90.00
_cell.angle_gamma   90.00
#
_symmetry.space_group_name_H-M   'P 1'
#
loop_
_entity.id
_entity.type
_entity.pdbx_description
1 polymer ?
#
loop_
_entity_poly.entity_id
_entity_poly.type
_entity_poly.pdbx_seq_one_letter_code
_entity_poly.pdbx_strand_id
1 'polypeptide(L)'
;MRFLLNTRRAYSTSFAVFPRYRIAQFARVGQIQNARKVFDELSHKTVDSWNSIIAGYFQNNQPNEAQLLFNKMPERNVVSWNGLIAGYIKNGMVSEARKVFDKMSERNVVSWTAMVRGYVQEGMMAEAESLFWLMPEKNVVSWTVMIGGLIQEGRIDDARSLYDMMPEKDVVTRTNMIAGYCKEGRLSEAREIFDEMPRRNVISWTTMITGYAQNNRVDVARKLFEVMPMKNEVSWTAMLMGYTQCGRIEAAFELFKAMPVKSVVTCNALILGFGQNGEVPKARRIFDEMKVKDDGTWSAMIKVYARKGFELKALDLFILMQIEGIRPKFPSLISILSVCASLASLDYGRQVHAQLVRSQFDVAVYVASVLITMYIKCGDLVKAKLVFYRFSSKDIVMWNSMISGYAQHGLGEEALQVFQSMFSSGMVPDDITFVGVLTACSYTGKVKEGLEIFESMKSKYMVEPKTEHYACMVDLLGRAGKVNEAMNLIEKMPMEADAAVWGSLLGACRKHGKLDLAEVAAKKLLLLEPENAGPYILLSNLYASQGKWSDVADLRKNMRARCVKKSPGSSWIEVEKRLHMFTTGDIRAHPEHAMIMRTLEKLGVLLREAGYNPDGSFVLHDVDEEEKLNSLRYHSEKLAVAYGLLKVPMEMPIRVMKNLRVCGDCHTAIKLTAKITGREIILRDANRFHHFKDGFCSCGDYW
;
A
#
# COMPACT_ATOMS: atom_id res chain seq x y z
N MET A 1 16.49 42.56 47.90
CA MET A 1 17.77 43.27 47.72
C MET A 1 18.92 42.28 47.93
N ARG A 2 19.83 42.17 46.95
CA ARG A 2 21.24 41.67 46.96
C ARG A 2 21.53 40.32 47.66
N PHE A 3 21.80 39.27 46.87
CA PHE A 3 23.13 38.78 46.44
C PHE A 3 24.05 38.35 47.58
N LEU A 4 24.42 37.07 47.61
CA LEU A 4 25.81 36.63 47.74
C LEU A 4 26.00 35.22 47.16
N LEU A 5 27.02 35.14 46.30
CA LEU A 5 27.48 34.01 45.50
C LEU A 5 27.93 32.82 46.36
N ASN A 6 27.53 31.62 45.98
CA ASN A 6 28.14 30.38 46.49
C ASN A 6 29.00 29.75 45.38
N THR A 7 30.31 29.71 45.65
CA THR A 7 31.39 29.28 44.77
C THR A 7 31.27 27.79 44.39
N ARG A 8 31.09 27.50 43.10
CA ARG A 8 31.33 26.18 42.53
C ARG A 8 32.81 25.84 42.63
N ARG A 9 33.17 24.85 43.45
CA ARG A 9 34.43 24.11 43.35
C ARG A 9 34.48 23.44 41.98
N ALA A 10 35.30 23.96 41.08
CA ALA A 10 35.71 23.27 39.88
C ALA A 10 36.73 22.19 40.28
N TYR A 11 36.32 20.93 40.24
CA TYR A 11 37.27 19.83 40.19
C TYR A 11 37.92 19.84 38.80
N SER A 12 39.22 20.11 38.79
CA SER A 12 40.09 19.97 37.63
C SER A 12 40.17 18.51 37.20
N THR A 13 39.44 18.13 36.17
CA THR A 13 39.73 16.93 35.38
C THR A 13 40.36 17.35 34.05
N SER A 14 41.60 17.80 34.13
CA SER A 14 42.52 17.82 32.99
C SER A 14 42.91 16.37 32.64
N PHE A 15 41.95 15.60 32.10
CA PHE A 15 42.32 14.48 31.25
C PHE A 15 42.82 15.10 29.95
N ALA A 16 44.10 14.87 29.62
CA ALA A 16 44.65 15.20 28.32
C ALA A 16 43.86 14.43 27.25
N VAL A 17 42.81 15.05 26.71
CA VAL A 17 42.05 14.50 25.58
C VAL A 17 42.98 14.60 24.38
N PHE A 18 43.59 13.49 24.00
CA PHE A 18 44.48 13.42 22.84
C PHE A 18 43.82 14.10 21.62
N PRO A 19 44.54 14.94 20.87
CA PRO A 19 43.99 15.69 19.72
C PRO A 19 43.20 14.84 18.71
N ARG A 20 43.57 13.56 18.57
CA ARG A 20 42.85 12.54 17.80
C ARG A 20 41.36 12.44 18.15
N TYR A 21 41.01 12.43 19.42
CA TYR A 21 39.61 12.28 19.87
C TYR A 21 38.79 13.53 19.54
N ARG A 22 39.39 14.73 19.63
CA ARG A 22 38.70 15.97 19.26
C ARG A 22 38.42 16.04 17.76
N ILE A 23 39.38 15.65 16.92
CA ILE A 23 39.20 15.56 15.46
C ILE A 23 38.08 14.58 15.11
N ALA A 24 38.11 13.36 15.67
CA ALA A 24 37.10 12.34 15.41
C ALA A 24 35.71 12.74 15.93
N GLN A 25 35.63 13.44 17.07
CA GLN A 25 34.39 13.94 17.63
C GLN A 25 33.76 15.02 16.73
N PHE A 26 34.52 16.03 16.32
CA PHE A 26 34.02 17.08 15.43
C PHE A 26 33.58 16.50 14.08
N ALA A 27 34.31 15.53 13.53
CA ALA A 27 33.92 14.85 12.31
C ALA A 27 32.58 14.08 12.44
N ARG A 28 32.36 13.37 13.56
CA ARG A 28 31.11 12.63 13.82
C ARG A 28 29.88 13.54 13.96
N VAL A 29 30.07 14.74 14.47
CA VAL A 29 28.98 15.74 14.68
C VAL A 29 28.73 16.56 13.40
N GLY A 30 29.44 16.28 12.30
CA GLY A 30 29.27 16.98 11.03
C GLY A 30 30.06 18.29 10.91
N GLN A 31 30.88 18.63 11.91
CA GLN A 31 31.66 19.88 11.95
C GLN A 31 33.06 19.68 11.40
N ILE A 32 33.17 19.27 10.13
CA ILE A 32 34.46 18.92 9.51
C ILE A 32 35.44 20.10 9.46
N GLN A 33 34.94 21.34 9.34
CA GLN A 33 35.78 22.54 9.36
C GLN A 33 36.44 22.78 10.73
N ASN A 34 35.72 22.49 11.83
CA ASN A 34 36.28 22.58 13.17
C ASN A 34 37.28 21.45 13.42
N ALA A 35 37.00 20.24 12.92
CA ALA A 35 37.96 19.14 12.93
C ALA A 35 39.25 19.51 12.18
N ARG A 36 39.13 20.20 11.04
CA ARG A 36 40.25 20.66 10.23
C ARG A 36 41.09 21.73 10.93
N LYS A 37 40.46 22.72 11.58
CA LYS A 37 41.18 23.73 12.39
C LYS A 37 42.01 23.09 13.49
N VAL A 38 41.40 22.17 14.26
CA VAL A 38 42.09 21.43 15.32
C VAL A 38 43.27 20.60 14.76
N PHE A 39 43.12 20.04 13.55
CA PHE A 39 44.19 19.32 12.89
C PHE A 39 45.34 20.24 12.43
N ASP A 40 45.01 21.40 11.85
CA ASP A 40 46.00 22.35 11.35
C ASP A 40 46.82 22.97 12.50
N GLU A 41 46.18 23.24 13.65
CA GLU A 41 46.79 23.75 14.90
C GLU A 41 47.73 22.76 15.62
N LEU A 42 47.81 21.50 15.18
CA LEU A 42 48.73 20.53 15.78
C LEU A 42 50.19 20.89 15.48
N SER A 43 50.97 21.07 16.55
CA SER A 43 52.41 21.28 16.52
C SER A 43 53.18 20.10 15.93
N HIS A 44 52.70 18.87 16.16
CA HIS A 44 53.23 17.66 15.55
C HIS A 44 52.08 16.77 15.04
N LYS A 45 52.03 16.56 13.72
CA LYS A 45 50.98 15.77 13.06
C LYS A 45 51.43 14.33 12.89
N THR A 46 50.88 13.42 13.69
CA THR A 46 51.16 11.98 13.60
C THR A 46 50.33 11.31 12.50
N VAL A 47 50.77 10.15 12.01
CA VAL A 47 50.02 9.30 11.06
C VAL A 47 48.55 9.08 11.51
N ASP A 48 48.34 8.87 12.81
CA ASP A 48 47.01 8.71 13.40
C ASP A 48 46.12 9.95 13.29
N SER A 49 46.71 11.15 13.45
CA SER A 49 45.98 12.41 13.30
C SER A 49 45.56 12.64 11.85
N TRP A 50 46.42 12.29 10.88
CA TRP A 50 46.12 12.30 9.45
C TRP A 50 44.99 11.32 9.10
N ASN A 51 45.07 10.09 9.58
CA ASN A 51 44.02 9.07 9.36
C ASN A 51 42.67 9.49 9.94
N SER A 52 42.67 10.14 11.09
CA SER A 52 41.45 10.60 11.76
C SER A 52 40.75 11.74 11.00
N ILE A 53 41.51 12.71 10.46
CA ILE A 53 40.92 13.79 9.67
C ILE A 53 40.43 13.28 8.30
N ILE A 54 41.18 12.41 7.63
CA ILE A 54 40.81 11.79 6.35
C ILE A 54 39.52 10.98 6.49
N ALA A 55 39.43 10.12 7.52
CA ALA A 55 38.19 9.39 7.83
C ALA A 55 37.01 10.34 8.12
N GLY A 56 37.29 11.51 8.71
CA GLY A 56 36.29 12.54 8.95
C GLY A 56 35.72 13.15 7.67
N TYR A 57 36.55 13.40 6.66
CA TYR A 57 36.08 13.89 5.36
C TYR A 57 35.20 12.86 4.63
N PHE A 58 35.56 11.56 4.67
CA PHE A 58 34.67 10.51 4.14
C PHE A 58 33.33 10.42 4.87
N GLN A 59 33.32 10.53 6.21
CA GLN A 59 32.09 10.55 7.00
C GLN A 59 31.15 11.72 6.65
N ASN A 60 31.72 12.82 6.14
CA ASN A 60 30.99 14.01 5.72
C ASN A 60 30.75 14.07 4.20
N ASN A 61 30.90 12.94 3.50
CA ASN A 61 30.68 12.80 2.06
C ASN A 61 31.57 13.72 1.18
N GLN A 62 32.83 13.95 1.61
CA GLN A 62 33.82 14.78 0.90
C GLN A 62 35.06 13.95 0.52
N PRO A 63 34.96 12.97 -0.39
CA PRO A 63 36.06 12.06 -0.75
C PRO A 63 37.22 12.74 -1.48
N ASN A 64 36.95 13.80 -2.27
CA ASN A 64 37.99 14.54 -3.01
C ASN A 64 38.97 15.24 -2.07
N GLU A 65 38.46 15.88 -1.02
CA GLU A 65 39.28 16.54 0.00
C GLU A 65 40.07 15.52 0.83
N ALA A 66 39.47 14.37 1.11
CA ALA A 66 40.14 13.26 1.78
C ALA A 66 41.35 12.76 0.97
N GLN A 67 41.21 12.60 -0.35
CA GLN A 67 42.31 12.23 -1.25
C GLN A 67 43.39 13.30 -1.34
N LEU A 68 43.00 14.58 -1.40
CA LEU A 68 43.96 15.69 -1.43
C LEU A 68 44.81 15.72 -0.15
N LEU A 69 44.19 15.49 1.00
CA LEU A 69 44.89 15.37 2.29
C LEU A 69 45.78 14.13 2.35
N PHE A 70 45.31 13.00 1.85
CA PHE A 70 46.12 11.78 1.77
C PHE A 70 47.37 11.97 0.89
N ASN A 71 47.25 12.73 -0.19
CA ASN A 71 48.39 13.07 -1.06
C ASN A 71 49.40 14.00 -0.39
N LYS A 72 48.97 14.82 0.58
CA LYS A 72 49.84 15.70 1.39
C LYS A 72 50.49 15.02 2.60
N MET A 73 50.07 13.78 2.90
CA MET A 73 50.57 13.03 4.05
C MET A 73 52.04 12.63 3.84
N PRO A 74 52.97 13.00 4.75
CA PRO A 74 54.40 12.80 4.57
C PRO A 74 54.83 11.32 4.69
N GLU A 75 54.23 10.59 5.64
CA GLU A 75 54.46 9.15 5.82
C GLU A 75 53.14 8.39 5.69
N ARG A 76 53.12 7.33 4.89
CA ARG A 76 51.94 6.49 4.66
C ARG A 76 52.26 5.07 5.05
N ASN A 77 51.41 4.48 5.88
CA ASN A 77 51.47 3.06 6.22
C ASN A 77 50.23 2.33 5.70
N VAL A 78 50.23 0.99 5.79
CA VAL A 78 49.13 0.13 5.32
C VAL A 78 47.78 0.52 5.95
N VAL A 79 47.77 0.99 7.20
CA VAL A 79 46.54 1.48 7.88
C VAL A 79 45.96 2.72 7.20
N SER A 80 46.82 3.63 6.75
CA SER A 80 46.41 4.86 6.07
C SER A 80 45.77 4.54 4.71
N TRP A 81 46.39 3.63 3.94
CA TRP A 81 45.85 3.15 2.68
C TRP A 81 44.52 2.38 2.85
N ASN A 82 44.42 1.50 3.86
CA ASN A 82 43.19 0.78 4.18
C ASN A 82 42.05 1.72 4.58
N GLY A 83 42.37 2.79 5.33
CA GLY A 83 41.40 3.82 5.68
C GLY A 83 40.86 4.56 4.46
N LEU A 84 41.71 4.84 3.47
CA LEU A 84 41.32 5.47 2.20
C LEU A 84 40.40 4.57 1.37
N ILE A 85 40.76 3.29 1.22
CA ILE A 85 39.93 2.27 0.53
C ILE A 85 38.56 2.15 1.20
N ALA A 86 38.53 1.96 2.52
CA ALA A 86 37.27 1.84 3.27
C ALA A 86 36.40 3.11 3.17
N GLY A 87 37.04 4.29 3.10
CA GLY A 87 36.37 5.56 2.87
C GLY A 87 35.68 5.62 1.50
N TYR A 88 36.40 5.27 0.43
CA TYR A 88 35.81 5.25 -0.92
C TYR A 88 34.68 4.23 -1.05
N ILE A 89 34.85 3.02 -0.50
CA ILE A 89 33.80 1.99 -0.51
C ILE A 89 32.54 2.48 0.22
N LYS A 90 32.69 3.10 1.40
CA LYS A 90 31.55 3.63 2.17
C LYS A 90 30.75 4.68 1.39
N ASN A 91 31.39 5.38 0.46
CA ASN A 91 30.76 6.41 -0.36
C ASN A 91 30.31 5.87 -1.74
N GLY A 92 30.32 4.54 -1.96
CA GLY A 92 29.88 3.90 -3.21
C GLY A 92 30.87 4.07 -4.38
N MET A 93 32.12 4.46 -4.11
CA MET A 93 33.14 4.76 -5.13
C MET A 93 34.16 3.62 -5.26
N VAL A 94 33.69 2.40 -5.56
CA VAL A 94 34.54 1.20 -5.58
C VAL A 94 35.60 1.22 -6.68
N SER A 95 35.34 1.89 -7.81
CA SER A 95 36.32 2.09 -8.88
C SER A 95 37.54 2.92 -8.43
N GLU A 96 37.31 3.98 -7.66
CA GLU A 96 38.39 4.78 -7.07
C GLU A 96 39.11 4.01 -5.96
N ALA A 97 38.37 3.24 -5.14
CA ALA A 97 38.96 2.34 -4.17
C ALA A 97 39.90 1.32 -4.84
N ARG A 98 39.54 0.79 -6.01
CA ARG A 98 40.38 -0.12 -6.79
C ARG A 98 41.66 0.53 -7.28
N LYS A 99 41.58 1.76 -7.82
CA LYS A 99 42.77 2.53 -8.23
C LYS A 99 43.72 2.77 -7.06
N VAL A 100 43.18 3.05 -5.87
CA VAL A 100 43.98 3.21 -4.64
C VAL A 100 44.64 1.89 -4.27
N PHE A 101 43.90 0.79 -4.29
CA PHE A 101 44.40 -0.55 -3.98
C PHE A 101 45.54 -1.00 -4.92
N ASP A 102 45.43 -0.70 -6.21
CA ASP A 102 46.47 -1.02 -7.19
C ASP A 102 47.75 -0.21 -6.98
N LYS A 103 47.66 1.01 -6.43
CA LYS A 103 48.81 1.86 -6.10
C LYS A 103 49.54 1.48 -4.80
N MET A 104 48.96 0.61 -3.97
CA MET A 104 49.59 0.19 -2.72
C MET A 104 50.84 -0.66 -3.00
N SER A 105 51.99 -0.27 -2.45
CA SER A 105 53.24 -1.02 -2.54
C SER A 105 53.20 -2.31 -1.71
N GLU A 106 52.59 -2.25 -0.52
CA GLU A 106 52.40 -3.38 0.38
C GLU A 106 50.91 -3.60 0.64
N ARG A 107 50.45 -4.85 0.46
CA ARG A 107 49.06 -5.25 0.67
C ARG A 107 49.02 -6.39 1.68
N ASN A 108 48.25 -6.21 2.75
CA ASN A 108 47.97 -7.25 3.73
C ASN A 108 46.54 -7.80 3.57
N VAL A 109 46.21 -8.88 4.27
CA VAL A 109 44.88 -9.53 4.21
C VAL A 109 43.73 -8.53 4.43
N VAL A 110 43.94 -7.49 5.25
CA VAL A 110 42.93 -6.45 5.50
C VAL A 110 42.66 -5.60 4.26
N SER A 111 43.68 -5.16 3.51
CA SER A 111 43.49 -4.43 2.24
C SER A 111 42.70 -5.24 1.22
N TRP A 112 43.05 -6.52 1.05
CA TRP A 112 42.36 -7.42 0.13
C TRP A 112 40.90 -7.65 0.55
N THR A 113 40.67 -7.95 1.84
CA THR A 113 39.31 -8.17 2.38
C THR A 113 38.43 -6.93 2.26
N ALA A 114 38.99 -5.73 2.44
CA ALA A 114 38.26 -4.49 2.26
C ALA A 114 37.78 -4.32 0.82
N MET A 115 38.64 -4.56 -0.17
CA MET A 115 38.25 -4.50 -1.59
C MET A 115 37.21 -5.54 -1.97
N VAL A 116 37.39 -6.80 -1.54
CA VAL A 116 36.39 -7.86 -1.74
C VAL A 116 35.04 -7.43 -1.17
N ARG A 117 35.00 -6.89 0.06
CA ARG A 117 33.76 -6.36 0.65
C ARG A 117 33.14 -5.24 -0.19
N GLY A 118 33.95 -4.34 -0.74
CA GLY A 118 33.47 -3.26 -1.61
C GLY A 118 32.79 -3.78 -2.86
N TYR A 119 33.40 -4.76 -3.54
CA TYR A 119 32.78 -5.40 -4.71
C TYR A 119 31.47 -6.12 -4.36
N VAL A 120 31.44 -6.86 -3.24
CA VAL A 120 30.22 -7.53 -2.76
C VAL A 120 29.10 -6.51 -2.46
N GLN A 121 29.41 -5.37 -1.82
CA GLN A 121 28.41 -4.36 -1.46
C GLN A 121 27.76 -3.68 -2.67
N GLU A 122 28.50 -3.52 -3.77
CA GLU A 122 28.00 -2.96 -5.03
C GLU A 122 27.42 -4.02 -5.97
N GLY A 123 27.37 -5.30 -5.56
CA GLY A 123 26.84 -6.40 -6.37
C GLY A 123 27.76 -6.89 -7.49
N MET A 124 29.03 -6.50 -7.50
CA MET A 124 30.05 -6.92 -8.46
C MET A 124 30.69 -8.25 -8.05
N MET A 125 29.91 -9.33 -8.06
CA MET A 125 30.34 -10.63 -7.50
C MET A 125 31.45 -11.32 -8.30
N ALA A 126 31.47 -11.18 -9.64
CA ALA A 126 32.52 -11.77 -10.47
C ALA A 126 33.91 -11.18 -10.16
N GLU A 127 33.98 -9.86 -9.98
CA GLU A 127 35.20 -9.15 -9.57
C GLU A 127 35.60 -9.50 -8.14
N ALA A 128 34.63 -9.66 -7.24
CA ALA A 128 34.89 -10.08 -5.86
C ALA A 128 35.51 -11.48 -5.81
N GLU A 129 34.97 -12.44 -6.57
CA GLU A 129 35.50 -13.81 -6.67
C GLU A 129 36.89 -13.84 -7.28
N SER A 130 37.10 -13.12 -8.40
CA SER A 130 38.40 -13.01 -9.03
C SER A 130 39.45 -12.48 -8.05
N LEU A 131 39.12 -11.39 -7.33
CA LEU A 131 40.03 -10.80 -6.36
C LEU A 131 40.26 -11.71 -5.14
N PHE A 132 39.22 -12.41 -4.67
CA PHE A 132 39.32 -13.35 -3.57
C PHE A 132 40.30 -14.48 -3.87
N TRP A 133 40.24 -15.07 -5.07
CA TRP A 133 41.15 -16.15 -5.44
C TRP A 133 42.60 -15.67 -5.57
N LEU A 134 42.81 -14.43 -6.03
CA LEU A 134 44.13 -13.78 -6.09
C LEU A 134 44.74 -13.45 -4.72
N MET A 135 43.97 -13.50 -3.63
CA MET A 135 44.47 -13.19 -2.29
C MET A 135 45.58 -14.17 -1.87
N PRO A 136 46.80 -13.70 -1.54
CA PRO A 136 47.92 -14.55 -1.11
C PRO A 136 47.61 -15.31 0.19
N GLU A 137 46.95 -14.64 1.12
CA GLU A 137 46.49 -15.20 2.40
C GLU A 137 45.02 -14.85 2.61
N LYS A 138 44.25 -15.80 3.15
CA LYS A 138 42.83 -15.67 3.43
C LYS A 138 42.59 -15.96 4.90
N ASN A 139 41.98 -15.01 5.62
CA ASN A 139 41.55 -15.20 7.00
C ASN A 139 40.04 -15.50 7.07
N VAL A 140 39.56 -15.91 8.25
CA VAL A 140 38.13 -16.19 8.51
C VAL A 140 37.22 -15.10 7.94
N VAL A 141 37.53 -13.82 8.17
CA VAL A 141 36.72 -12.68 7.72
C VAL A 141 36.60 -12.63 6.19
N SER A 142 37.69 -12.88 5.45
CA SER A 142 37.66 -12.88 3.98
C SER A 142 36.76 -13.98 3.41
N TRP A 143 36.77 -15.18 4.00
CA TRP A 143 35.86 -16.27 3.66
C TRP A 143 34.40 -15.90 3.97
N THR A 144 34.13 -15.36 5.17
CA THR A 144 32.78 -14.98 5.59
C THR A 144 32.17 -13.90 4.68
N VAL A 145 32.97 -12.94 4.22
CA VAL A 145 32.51 -11.88 3.31
C VAL A 145 32.11 -12.46 1.96
N MET A 146 32.91 -13.37 1.38
CA MET A 146 32.58 -14.00 0.11
C MET A 146 31.33 -14.89 0.19
N ILE A 147 31.26 -15.73 1.22
CA ILE A 147 30.09 -16.58 1.48
C ILE A 147 28.83 -15.72 1.65
N GLY A 148 28.92 -14.64 2.42
CA GLY A 148 27.81 -13.69 2.59
C GLY A 148 27.35 -13.04 1.29
N GLY A 149 28.29 -12.69 0.40
CA GLY A 149 28.00 -12.14 -0.92
C GLY A 149 27.26 -13.13 -1.82
N LEU A 150 27.74 -14.38 -1.92
CA LEU A 150 27.09 -15.43 -2.70
C LEU A 150 25.66 -15.72 -2.19
N ILE A 151 25.46 -15.71 -0.88
CA ILE A 151 24.12 -15.88 -0.27
C ILE A 151 23.18 -14.72 -0.62
N GLN A 152 23.69 -13.48 -0.71
CA GLN A 152 22.88 -12.32 -1.10
C GLN A 152 22.41 -12.43 -2.56
N GLU A 153 23.27 -12.95 -3.44
CA GLU A 153 22.99 -13.20 -4.85
C GLU A 153 22.10 -14.46 -5.08
N GLY A 154 21.95 -15.31 -4.06
CA GLY A 154 21.15 -16.55 -4.15
C GLY A 154 21.93 -17.79 -4.62
N ARG A 155 23.26 -17.69 -4.79
CA ARG A 155 24.15 -18.79 -5.22
C ARG A 155 24.57 -19.65 -4.03
N ILE A 156 23.59 -20.31 -3.40
CA ILE A 156 23.79 -21.02 -2.13
C ILE A 156 24.72 -22.25 -2.25
N ASP A 157 24.73 -22.94 -3.39
CA ASP A 157 25.59 -24.11 -3.61
C ASP A 157 27.06 -23.73 -3.78
N ASP A 158 27.33 -22.60 -4.43
CA ASP A 158 28.68 -22.02 -4.51
C ASP A 158 29.15 -21.57 -3.12
N ALA A 159 28.25 -20.95 -2.34
CA ALA A 159 28.51 -20.58 -0.96
C ALA A 159 28.81 -21.81 -0.09
N ARG A 160 28.11 -22.93 -0.32
CA ARG A 160 28.37 -24.20 0.37
C ARG A 160 29.74 -24.77 0.00
N SER A 161 30.10 -24.73 -1.28
CA SER A 161 31.40 -25.18 -1.76
C SER A 161 32.54 -24.37 -1.11
N LEU A 162 32.41 -23.03 -1.03
CA LEU A 162 33.38 -22.19 -0.31
C LEU A 162 33.40 -22.48 1.19
N TYR A 163 32.23 -22.72 1.80
CA TYR A 163 32.13 -23.05 3.22
C TYR A 163 32.86 -24.36 3.55
N ASP A 164 32.74 -25.39 2.71
CA ASP A 164 33.41 -26.67 2.93
C ASP A 164 34.94 -26.52 2.83
N MET A 165 35.44 -25.73 1.87
CA MET A 165 36.87 -25.40 1.72
C MET A 165 37.44 -24.55 2.86
N MET A 166 36.60 -23.88 3.65
CA MET A 166 37.04 -22.99 4.72
C MET A 166 37.74 -23.78 5.85
N PRO A 167 39.02 -23.48 6.17
CA PRO A 167 39.79 -24.24 7.16
C PRO A 167 39.21 -24.16 8.57
N GLU A 168 38.81 -22.97 9.00
CA GLU A 168 38.22 -22.73 10.32
C GLU A 168 36.83 -22.12 10.18
N LYS A 169 35.81 -22.83 10.67
CA LYS A 169 34.40 -22.42 10.58
C LYS A 169 33.96 -21.78 11.90
N ASP A 170 33.97 -20.46 11.95
CA ASP A 170 33.52 -19.70 13.10
C ASP A 170 31.98 -19.64 13.23
N VAL A 171 31.49 -19.15 14.36
CA VAL A 171 30.04 -19.06 14.63
C VAL A 171 29.33 -18.15 13.62
N VAL A 172 30.00 -17.10 13.13
CA VAL A 172 29.43 -16.13 12.19
C VAL A 172 29.20 -16.78 10.83
N THR A 173 30.19 -17.49 10.28
CA THR A 173 30.07 -18.14 8.98
C THR A 173 29.02 -19.24 9.01
N ARG A 174 28.97 -20.05 10.09
CA ARG A 174 27.90 -21.04 10.29
C ARG A 174 26.51 -20.39 10.33
N THR A 175 26.37 -19.28 11.03
CA THR A 175 25.10 -18.54 11.12
C THR A 175 24.69 -17.96 9.77
N ASN A 176 25.63 -17.44 8.98
CA ASN A 176 25.37 -16.96 7.62
C ASN A 176 24.86 -18.10 6.72
N MET A 177 25.50 -19.28 6.76
CA MET A 177 25.05 -20.45 6.00
C MET A 177 23.65 -20.90 6.39
N ILE A 178 23.35 -20.96 7.69
CA ILE A 178 22.00 -21.26 8.20
C ILE A 178 20.99 -20.26 7.63
N ALA A 179 21.28 -18.96 7.71
CA ALA A 179 20.39 -17.91 7.18
C ALA A 179 20.16 -18.06 5.67
N GLY A 180 21.21 -18.35 4.91
CA GLY A 180 21.14 -18.59 3.46
C GLY A 180 20.26 -19.80 3.11
N TYR A 181 20.50 -20.94 3.74
CA TYR A 181 19.68 -22.13 3.55
C TYR A 181 18.21 -21.93 3.96
N CYS A 182 17.95 -21.21 5.06
CA CYS A 182 16.60 -20.87 5.48
C CYS A 182 15.88 -19.98 4.45
N LYS A 183 16.58 -19.03 3.82
CA LYS A 183 16.01 -18.15 2.78
C LYS A 183 15.57 -18.93 1.53
N GLU A 184 16.34 -19.95 1.15
CA GLU A 184 16.03 -20.86 0.02
C GLU A 184 15.07 -22.02 0.41
N GLY A 185 14.63 -22.08 1.67
CA GLY A 185 13.75 -23.14 2.16
C GLY A 185 14.41 -24.51 2.40
N ARG A 186 15.73 -24.60 2.27
CA ARG A 186 16.56 -25.81 2.51
C ARG A 186 16.81 -26.05 4.00
N LEU A 187 15.73 -26.26 4.74
CA LEU A 187 15.75 -26.32 6.21
C LEU A 187 16.50 -27.51 6.81
N SER A 188 16.66 -28.62 6.06
CA SER A 188 17.42 -29.79 6.51
C SER A 188 18.91 -29.47 6.64
N GLU A 189 19.51 -28.86 5.62
CA GLU A 189 20.93 -28.49 5.63
C GLU A 189 21.21 -27.35 6.62
N ALA A 190 20.28 -26.39 6.74
CA ALA A 190 20.33 -25.40 7.81
C ALA A 190 20.37 -26.06 9.20
N ARG A 191 19.58 -27.13 9.39
CA ARG A 191 19.51 -27.85 10.65
C ARG A 191 20.77 -28.66 10.93
N GLU A 192 21.35 -29.29 9.92
CA GLU A 192 22.62 -30.02 10.02
C GLU A 192 23.75 -29.10 10.50
N ILE A 193 23.93 -27.94 9.84
CA ILE A 193 24.95 -26.97 10.26
C ILE A 193 24.70 -26.48 11.69
N PHE A 194 23.44 -26.25 12.05
CA PHE A 194 23.06 -25.83 13.41
C PHE A 194 23.37 -26.89 14.47
N ASP A 195 23.12 -28.16 14.17
CA ASP A 195 23.38 -29.27 15.07
C ASP A 195 24.89 -29.56 15.21
N GLU A 196 25.69 -29.34 14.16
CA GLU A 196 27.15 -29.46 14.18
C GLU A 196 27.87 -28.33 14.96
N MET A 197 27.19 -27.23 15.31
CA MET A 197 27.80 -26.10 16.01
C MET A 197 28.31 -26.50 17.41
N PRO A 198 29.63 -26.39 17.70
CA PRO A 198 30.18 -26.70 19.02
C PRO A 198 29.70 -25.74 20.11
N ARG A 199 29.49 -24.47 19.75
CA ARG A 199 28.90 -23.44 20.62
C ARG A 199 27.86 -22.66 19.84
N ARG A 200 26.64 -22.64 20.36
CA ARG A 200 25.51 -21.89 19.80
C ARG A 200 25.32 -20.63 20.63
N ASN A 201 25.20 -19.48 19.96
CA ASN A 201 24.88 -18.22 20.62
C ASN A 201 23.41 -17.85 20.35
N VAL A 202 22.93 -16.80 21.01
CA VAL A 202 21.53 -16.34 20.85
C VAL A 202 21.18 -16.03 19.39
N ILE A 203 22.16 -15.56 18.60
CA ILE A 203 21.98 -15.22 17.18
C ILE A 203 21.74 -16.48 16.34
N SER A 204 22.53 -17.54 16.53
CA SER A 204 22.36 -18.79 15.78
C SER A 204 21.02 -19.46 16.11
N TRP A 205 20.60 -19.47 17.38
CA TRP A 205 19.27 -19.94 17.79
C TRP A 205 18.15 -19.13 17.14
N THR A 206 18.23 -17.80 17.22
CA THR A 206 17.20 -16.89 16.66
C THR A 206 17.11 -17.01 15.14
N THR A 207 18.24 -17.20 14.45
CA THR A 207 18.29 -17.41 13.00
C THR A 207 17.55 -18.68 12.61
N MET A 208 17.77 -19.79 13.33
CA MET A 208 17.08 -21.04 13.06
C MET A 208 15.57 -20.95 13.33
N ILE A 209 15.16 -20.30 14.43
CA ILE A 209 13.75 -20.06 14.76
C ILE A 209 13.07 -19.23 13.66
N THR A 210 13.72 -18.13 13.25
CA THR A 210 13.22 -17.26 12.17
C THR A 210 13.10 -18.02 10.86
N GLY A 211 14.09 -18.85 10.53
CA GLY A 211 14.08 -19.67 9.31
C GLY A 211 12.94 -20.68 9.26
N TYR A 212 12.69 -21.41 10.36
CA TYR A 212 11.52 -22.30 10.43
C TYR A 212 10.19 -21.54 10.38
N ALA A 213 10.11 -20.37 11.04
CA ALA A 213 8.92 -19.53 11.03
C ALA A 213 8.59 -19.01 9.62
N GLN A 214 9.58 -18.49 8.89
CA GLN A 214 9.43 -17.98 7.51
C GLN A 214 8.98 -19.06 6.52
N ASN A 215 9.36 -20.31 6.77
CA ASN A 215 9.01 -21.46 5.95
C ASN A 215 7.76 -22.21 6.47
N ASN A 216 6.86 -21.52 7.16
CA ASN A 216 5.58 -22.04 7.68
C ASN A 216 5.69 -23.27 8.61
N ARG A 217 6.85 -23.50 9.24
CA ARG A 217 7.08 -24.60 10.21
C ARG A 217 7.15 -24.07 11.65
N VAL A 218 6.16 -23.28 12.04
CA VAL A 218 6.14 -22.59 13.33
C VAL A 218 6.14 -23.54 14.54
N ASP A 219 5.64 -24.77 14.40
CA ASP A 219 5.67 -25.78 15.47
C ASP A 219 7.09 -26.24 15.80
N VAL A 220 7.95 -26.37 14.79
CA VAL A 220 9.38 -26.72 14.98
C VAL A 220 10.12 -25.50 15.55
N ALA A 221 9.82 -24.31 15.04
CA ALA A 221 10.35 -23.06 15.59
C ALA A 221 10.01 -22.92 17.09
N ARG A 222 8.78 -23.28 17.48
CA ARG A 222 8.33 -23.26 18.88
C ARG A 222 9.14 -24.22 19.76
N LYS A 223 9.33 -25.46 19.31
CA LYS A 223 10.14 -26.45 20.04
C LYS A 223 11.57 -25.96 20.23
N LEU A 224 12.19 -25.38 19.19
CA LEU A 224 13.52 -24.78 19.29
C LEU A 224 13.57 -23.58 20.23
N PHE A 225 12.54 -22.75 20.20
CA PHE A 225 12.41 -21.62 21.11
C PHE A 225 12.31 -22.10 22.57
N GLU A 226 11.54 -23.15 22.87
CA GLU A 226 11.39 -23.68 24.22
C GLU A 226 12.72 -24.20 24.78
N VAL A 227 13.48 -24.99 24.00
CA VAL A 227 14.78 -25.54 24.42
C VAL A 227 15.92 -24.51 24.42
N MET A 228 15.71 -23.31 23.88
CA MET A 228 16.71 -22.24 23.84
C MET A 228 17.14 -21.85 25.28
N PRO A 229 18.44 -21.97 25.64
CA PRO A 229 18.91 -21.78 27.03
C PRO A 229 18.70 -20.36 27.57
N MET A 230 18.91 -19.36 26.74
CA MET A 230 18.71 -17.95 27.08
C MET A 230 17.83 -17.31 26.03
N LYS A 231 16.69 -16.77 26.44
CA LYS A 231 15.76 -16.05 25.57
C LYS A 231 15.90 -14.56 25.83
N ASN A 232 16.21 -13.80 24.79
CA ASN A 232 16.22 -12.34 24.83
C ASN A 232 15.04 -11.75 24.06
N GLU A 233 14.88 -10.43 24.11
CA GLU A 233 13.81 -9.71 23.42
C GLU A 233 13.71 -10.08 21.92
N VAL A 234 14.84 -10.23 21.24
CA VAL A 234 14.90 -10.58 19.81
C VAL A 234 14.33 -11.97 19.56
N SER A 235 14.69 -12.97 20.36
CA SER A 235 14.17 -14.34 20.23
C SER A 235 12.66 -14.43 20.48
N TRP A 236 12.13 -13.70 21.47
CA TRP A 236 10.69 -13.63 21.72
C TRP A 236 9.96 -12.95 20.56
N THR A 237 10.53 -11.86 20.04
CA THR A 237 9.98 -11.12 18.89
C THR A 237 9.94 -11.99 17.64
N ALA A 238 11.01 -12.73 17.33
CA ALA A 238 11.05 -13.62 16.18
C ALA A 238 9.98 -14.72 16.25
N MET A 239 9.80 -15.34 17.42
CA MET A 239 8.79 -16.37 17.62
C MET A 239 7.36 -15.81 17.49
N LEU A 240 7.10 -14.61 18.06
CA LEU A 240 5.81 -13.93 17.95
C LEU A 240 5.50 -13.57 16.49
N MET A 241 6.46 -12.98 15.78
CA MET A 241 6.33 -12.67 14.36
C MET A 241 6.02 -13.92 13.53
N GLY A 242 6.69 -15.04 13.83
CA GLY A 242 6.43 -16.32 13.19
C GLY A 242 4.98 -16.79 13.34
N TYR A 243 4.42 -16.73 14.55
CA TYR A 243 3.01 -17.06 14.76
C TYR A 243 2.06 -16.11 14.03
N THR A 244 2.34 -14.80 14.05
CA THR A 244 1.50 -13.82 13.34
C THR A 244 1.52 -14.02 11.83
N GLN A 245 2.68 -14.32 11.24
CA GLN A 245 2.84 -14.58 9.80
C GLN A 245 2.14 -15.88 9.36
N CYS A 246 2.16 -16.90 10.20
CA CYS A 246 1.44 -18.15 9.97
C CYS A 246 -0.07 -18.07 10.27
N GLY A 247 -0.61 -16.89 10.60
CA GLY A 247 -2.04 -16.69 10.92
C GLY A 247 -2.49 -17.24 12.28
N ARG A 248 -1.59 -17.81 13.08
CA ARG A 248 -1.90 -18.42 14.41
C ARG A 248 -1.90 -17.35 15.51
N ILE A 249 -2.82 -16.39 15.41
CA ILE A 249 -2.82 -15.18 16.24
C ILE A 249 -3.04 -15.48 17.73
N GLU A 250 -3.85 -16.48 18.07
CA GLU A 250 -4.13 -16.81 19.48
C GLU A 250 -2.87 -17.36 20.17
N ALA A 251 -2.10 -18.21 19.49
CA ALA A 251 -0.79 -18.66 19.99
C ALA A 251 0.21 -17.49 20.10
N ALA A 252 0.19 -16.54 19.16
CA ALA A 252 1.01 -15.32 19.24
C ALA A 252 0.63 -14.47 20.47
N PHE A 253 -0.67 -14.37 20.78
CA PHE A 253 -1.17 -13.58 21.90
C PHE A 253 -0.85 -14.22 23.25
N GLU A 254 -0.97 -15.55 23.37
CA GLU A 254 -0.52 -16.26 24.57
C GLU A 254 0.99 -16.11 24.78
N LEU A 255 1.79 -16.16 23.70
CA LEU A 255 3.20 -15.88 23.77
C LEU A 255 3.49 -14.46 24.27
N PHE A 256 2.76 -13.47 23.73
CA PHE A 256 2.90 -12.06 24.10
C PHE A 256 2.54 -11.80 25.57
N LYS A 257 1.53 -12.47 26.12
CA LYS A 257 1.21 -12.39 27.55
C LYS A 257 2.38 -12.87 28.40
N ALA A 258 2.98 -13.99 28.01
CA ALA A 258 4.14 -14.59 28.70
C ALA A 258 5.45 -13.80 28.54
N MET A 259 5.53 -12.85 27.58
CA MET A 259 6.73 -12.02 27.40
C MET A 259 7.00 -11.13 28.62
N PRO A 260 8.21 -11.18 29.21
CA PRO A 260 8.58 -10.33 30.36
C PRO A 260 8.57 -8.84 30.02
N VAL A 261 9.05 -8.49 28.82
CA VAL A 261 9.08 -7.13 28.30
C VAL A 261 8.37 -7.10 26.96
N LYS A 262 7.36 -6.25 26.85
CA LYS A 262 6.57 -6.04 25.64
C LYS A 262 7.15 -4.83 24.92
N SER A 263 7.91 -5.08 23.85
CA SER A 263 8.53 -4.01 23.08
C SER A 263 7.54 -3.41 22.08
N VAL A 264 7.84 -2.21 21.60
CA VAL A 264 7.03 -1.55 20.56
C VAL A 264 6.91 -2.43 19.32
N VAL A 265 7.97 -3.16 18.96
CA VAL A 265 8.01 -4.07 17.81
C VAL A 265 7.01 -5.23 17.97
N THR A 266 6.93 -5.85 19.17
CA THR A 266 6.02 -6.98 19.39
C THR A 266 4.56 -6.54 19.44
N CYS A 267 4.27 -5.37 20.02
CA CYS A 267 2.94 -4.77 19.96
C CYS A 267 2.53 -4.46 18.51
N ASN A 268 3.42 -3.87 17.71
CA ASN A 268 3.15 -3.56 16.30
C ASN A 268 2.87 -4.83 15.49
N ALA A 269 3.60 -5.91 15.73
CA ALA A 269 3.36 -7.21 15.09
C ALA A 269 1.97 -7.77 15.44
N LEU A 270 1.54 -7.69 16.70
CA LEU A 270 0.20 -8.11 17.10
C LEU A 270 -0.91 -7.23 16.54
N ILE A 271 -0.72 -5.90 16.51
CA ILE A 271 -1.69 -4.97 15.91
C ILE A 271 -1.94 -5.36 14.44
N LEU A 272 -0.88 -5.63 13.68
CA LEU A 272 -0.99 -6.07 12.30
C LEU A 272 -1.59 -7.49 12.19
N GLY A 273 -1.21 -8.41 13.07
CA GLY A 273 -1.72 -9.80 13.08
C GLY A 273 -3.22 -9.88 13.38
N PHE A 274 -3.68 -9.26 14.47
CA PHE A 274 -5.12 -9.13 14.75
C PHE A 274 -5.85 -8.38 13.65
N GLY A 275 -5.20 -7.35 13.09
CA GLY A 275 -5.71 -6.63 11.94
C GLY A 275 -5.94 -7.51 10.72
N GLN A 276 -5.02 -8.41 10.38
CA GLN A 276 -5.19 -9.35 9.25
C GLN A 276 -6.37 -10.30 9.48
N ASN A 277 -6.49 -10.85 10.68
CA ASN A 277 -7.56 -11.78 11.07
C ASN A 277 -8.93 -11.12 11.26
N GLY A 278 -9.04 -9.79 11.11
CA GLY A 278 -10.32 -9.08 11.23
C GLY A 278 -10.69 -8.67 12.66
N GLU A 279 -9.86 -8.98 13.64
CA GLU A 279 -10.06 -8.68 15.05
C GLU A 279 -9.60 -7.25 15.40
N VAL A 280 -10.12 -6.26 14.65
CA VAL A 280 -9.78 -4.84 14.79
C VAL A 280 -9.97 -4.31 16.22
N PRO A 281 -10.99 -4.71 17.01
CA PRO A 281 -11.12 -4.29 18.40
C PRO A 281 -9.96 -4.75 19.29
N LYS A 282 -9.45 -5.99 19.12
CA LYS A 282 -8.28 -6.48 19.88
C LYS A 282 -7.02 -5.71 19.49
N ALA A 283 -6.82 -5.45 18.19
CA ALA A 283 -5.72 -4.62 17.71
C ALA A 283 -5.75 -3.21 18.33
N ARG A 284 -6.95 -2.59 18.40
CA ARG A 284 -7.12 -1.27 18.99
C ARG A 284 -6.81 -1.24 20.49
N ARG A 285 -7.22 -2.27 21.25
CA ARG A 285 -6.90 -2.37 22.69
C ARG A 285 -5.39 -2.38 22.93
N ILE A 286 -4.64 -3.18 22.17
CA ILE A 286 -3.17 -3.23 22.28
C ILE A 286 -2.58 -1.84 22.00
N PHE A 287 -3.05 -1.18 20.94
CA PHE A 287 -2.62 0.19 20.64
C PHE A 287 -2.87 1.14 21.82
N ASP A 288 -4.07 1.14 22.39
CA ASP A 288 -4.41 2.04 23.50
C ASP A 288 -3.59 1.78 24.77
N GLU A 289 -3.34 0.50 25.10
CA GLU A 289 -2.55 0.08 26.27
C GLU A 289 -1.05 0.44 26.19
N MET A 290 -0.53 0.73 24.98
CA MET A 290 0.88 1.12 24.80
C MET A 290 1.18 2.48 25.40
N LYS A 291 2.09 2.52 26.39
CA LYS A 291 2.58 3.77 27.01
C LYS A 291 3.41 4.64 26.07
N VAL A 292 4.20 4.00 25.20
CA VAL A 292 5.05 4.66 24.20
C VAL A 292 4.66 4.14 22.84
N LYS A 293 4.33 5.06 21.93
CA LYS A 293 3.94 4.77 20.55
C LYS A 293 4.91 5.50 19.62
N ASP A 294 5.54 4.77 18.72
CA ASP A 294 6.35 5.37 17.67
C ASP A 294 5.53 5.55 16.39
N ASP A 295 6.10 6.25 15.39
CA ASP A 295 5.47 6.42 14.07
C ASP A 295 5.09 5.08 13.42
N GLY A 296 5.84 4.00 13.70
CA GLY A 296 5.52 2.65 13.25
C GLY A 296 4.22 2.11 13.86
N THR A 297 3.99 2.35 15.14
CA THR A 297 2.77 1.97 15.87
C THR A 297 1.54 2.68 15.30
N TRP A 298 1.62 4.00 15.11
CA TRP A 298 0.55 4.78 14.47
C TRP A 298 0.28 4.30 13.06
N SER A 299 1.34 4.14 12.25
CA SER A 299 1.23 3.65 10.87
C SER A 299 0.61 2.26 10.79
N ALA A 300 0.94 1.35 11.72
CA ALA A 300 0.37 0.01 11.77
C ALA A 300 -1.14 0.04 12.04
N MET A 301 -1.59 0.81 13.03
CA MET A 301 -3.00 0.90 13.37
C MET A 301 -3.83 1.62 12.29
N ILE A 302 -3.29 2.68 11.68
CA ILE A 302 -3.90 3.36 10.52
C ILE A 302 -4.08 2.39 9.36
N LYS A 303 -3.04 1.59 9.06
CA LYS A 303 -3.09 0.57 8.01
C LYS A 303 -4.15 -0.50 8.28
N VAL A 304 -4.33 -0.90 9.54
CA VAL A 304 -5.37 -1.86 9.95
C VAL A 304 -6.75 -1.28 9.69
N TYR A 305 -7.02 -0.05 10.14
CA TYR A 305 -8.31 0.60 9.89
C TYR A 305 -8.58 0.80 8.40
N ALA A 306 -7.59 1.29 7.63
CA ALA A 306 -7.72 1.49 6.19
C ALA A 306 -8.06 0.19 5.43
N ARG A 307 -7.41 -0.93 5.79
CA ARG A 307 -7.64 -2.23 5.13
C ARG A 307 -8.95 -2.91 5.48
N LYS A 308 -9.52 -2.60 6.65
CA LYS A 308 -10.76 -3.23 7.15
C LYS A 308 -12.00 -2.36 6.96
N GLY A 309 -11.92 -1.29 6.16
CA GLY A 309 -13.06 -0.42 5.86
C GLY A 309 -13.49 0.46 7.04
N PHE A 310 -12.55 0.86 7.89
CA PHE A 310 -12.78 1.82 8.97
C PHE A 310 -12.13 3.17 8.61
N GLU A 311 -12.47 3.71 7.44
CA GLU A 311 -11.81 4.88 6.83
C GLU A 311 -11.84 6.12 7.72
N LEU A 312 -12.99 6.44 8.33
CA LEU A 312 -13.13 7.59 9.22
C LEU A 312 -12.22 7.45 10.44
N LYS A 313 -12.17 6.26 11.07
CA LYS A 313 -11.29 6.01 12.21
C LYS A 313 -9.81 6.07 11.83
N ALA A 314 -9.45 5.70 10.61
CA ALA A 314 -8.09 5.84 10.10
C ALA A 314 -7.70 7.31 9.95
N LEU A 315 -8.61 8.14 9.41
CA LEU A 315 -8.41 9.58 9.27
C LEU A 315 -8.27 10.26 10.65
N ASP A 316 -9.19 9.98 11.56
CA ASP A 316 -9.18 10.52 12.94
C ASP A 316 -7.88 10.17 13.67
N LEU A 317 -7.42 8.92 13.52
CA LEU A 317 -6.20 8.47 14.16
C LEU A 317 -4.95 9.14 13.58
N PHE A 318 -4.94 9.44 12.27
CA PHE A 318 -3.85 10.17 11.65
C PHE A 318 -3.84 11.65 12.04
N ILE A 319 -5.01 12.28 12.19
CA ILE A 319 -5.12 13.63 12.73
C ILE A 319 -4.58 13.66 14.17
N LEU A 320 -4.96 12.68 15.00
CA LEU A 320 -4.46 12.55 16.37
C LEU A 320 -2.93 12.37 16.40
N MET A 321 -2.37 11.53 15.53
CA MET A 321 -0.92 11.35 15.38
C MET A 321 -0.20 12.69 15.14
N GLN A 322 -0.77 13.55 14.28
CA GLN A 322 -0.21 14.87 13.98
C GLN A 322 -0.36 15.84 15.16
N ILE A 323 -1.49 15.82 15.88
CA ILE A 323 -1.73 16.63 17.08
C ILE A 323 -0.74 16.27 18.19
N GLU A 324 -0.41 14.98 18.36
CA GLU A 324 0.61 14.51 19.30
C GLU A 324 2.06 14.84 18.86
N GLY A 325 2.24 15.53 17.73
CA GLY A 325 3.54 15.95 17.24
C GLY A 325 4.37 14.83 16.59
N ILE A 326 3.76 13.67 16.34
CA ILE A 326 4.43 12.56 15.66
C ILE A 326 4.45 12.85 14.16
N ARG A 327 5.65 13.08 13.61
CA ARG A 327 5.83 13.38 12.18
C ARG A 327 5.47 12.15 11.33
N PRO A 328 4.47 12.23 10.43
CA PRO A 328 4.11 11.13 9.56
C PRO A 328 5.23 10.75 8.59
N LYS A 329 5.52 9.45 8.49
CA LYS A 329 6.43 8.88 7.49
C LYS A 329 5.69 8.24 6.32
N PHE A 330 6.47 7.72 5.37
CA PHE A 330 5.99 7.10 4.13
C PHE A 330 4.82 6.10 4.31
N PRO A 331 4.84 5.14 5.26
CA PRO A 331 3.77 4.13 5.35
C PRO A 331 2.39 4.70 5.76
N SER A 332 2.36 5.67 6.69
CA SER A 332 1.12 6.32 7.11
C SER A 332 0.55 7.22 6.01
N LEU A 333 1.41 7.97 5.31
CA LEU A 333 0.99 8.83 4.18
C LEU A 333 0.34 8.01 3.05
N ILE A 334 0.95 6.89 2.65
CA ILE A 334 0.37 6.01 1.63
C ILE A 334 -0.97 5.40 2.09
N SER A 335 -1.05 4.95 3.35
CA SER A 335 -2.29 4.38 3.90
C SER A 335 -3.43 5.42 3.90
N ILE A 336 -3.12 6.68 4.23
CA ILE A 336 -4.10 7.76 4.23
C ILE A 336 -4.50 8.20 2.83
N LEU A 337 -3.63 8.15 1.82
CA LEU A 337 -4.05 8.38 0.43
C LEU A 337 -5.12 7.39 -0.02
N SER A 338 -4.99 6.12 0.37
CA SER A 338 -6.04 5.12 0.11
C SER A 338 -7.35 5.45 0.82
N VAL A 339 -7.28 5.94 2.07
CA VAL A 339 -8.45 6.39 2.83
C VAL A 339 -9.12 7.60 2.16
N CYS A 340 -8.32 8.57 1.68
CA CYS A 340 -8.83 9.72 0.92
C CYS A 340 -9.54 9.27 -0.36
N ALA A 341 -8.98 8.29 -1.08
CA ALA A 341 -9.57 7.72 -2.28
C ALA A 341 -10.92 7.02 -2.00
N SER A 342 -11.04 6.32 -0.87
CA SER A 342 -12.30 5.67 -0.46
C SER A 342 -13.38 6.67 -0.03
N LEU A 343 -12.99 7.67 0.76
CA LEU A 343 -13.91 8.73 1.24
C LEU A 343 -14.20 9.80 0.17
N ALA A 344 -13.42 9.81 -0.91
CA ALA A 344 -13.33 10.88 -1.90
C ALA A 344 -12.98 12.25 -1.29
N SER A 345 -12.13 12.25 -0.26
CA SER A 345 -11.67 13.48 0.39
C SER A 345 -10.51 14.10 -0.39
N LEU A 346 -10.85 14.90 -1.40
CA LEU A 346 -9.91 15.48 -2.34
C LEU A 346 -8.97 16.50 -1.68
N ASP A 347 -9.50 17.34 -0.80
CA ASP A 347 -8.72 18.42 -0.18
C ASP A 347 -7.74 17.87 0.87
N TYR A 348 -8.15 16.84 1.62
CA TYR A 348 -7.22 16.13 2.49
C TYR A 348 -6.17 15.34 1.70
N GLY A 349 -6.57 14.67 0.62
CA GLY A 349 -5.65 13.99 -0.30
C GLY A 349 -4.59 14.94 -0.89
N ARG A 350 -4.96 16.18 -1.22
CA ARG A 350 -4.03 17.23 -1.68
C ARG A 350 -3.04 17.65 -0.60
N GLN A 351 -3.48 17.76 0.65
CA GLN A 351 -2.59 18.07 1.79
C GLN A 351 -1.55 16.96 1.99
N VAL A 352 -1.99 15.71 1.94
CA VAL A 352 -1.10 14.53 2.06
C VAL A 352 -0.13 14.46 0.87
N HIS A 353 -0.59 14.73 -0.35
CA HIS A 353 0.28 14.83 -1.51
C HIS A 353 1.35 15.94 -1.34
N ALA A 354 0.96 17.13 -0.88
CA ALA A 354 1.92 18.20 -0.58
C ALA A 354 2.95 17.79 0.49
N GLN A 355 2.53 17.01 1.49
CA GLN A 355 3.42 16.47 2.51
C GLN A 355 4.41 15.42 1.96
N LEU A 356 3.99 14.59 1.01
CA LEU A 356 4.88 13.65 0.29
C LEU A 356 5.95 14.41 -0.50
N VAL A 357 5.57 15.45 -1.23
CA VAL A 357 6.49 16.31 -1.99
C VAL A 357 7.50 16.98 -1.06
N ARG A 358 7.04 17.58 0.04
CA ARG A 358 7.93 18.20 1.05
C ARG A 358 8.89 17.21 1.71
N SER A 359 8.54 15.92 1.74
CA SER A 359 9.35 14.85 2.31
C SER A 359 10.19 14.11 1.26
N GLN A 360 10.18 14.58 0.00
CA GLN A 360 10.90 13.97 -1.13
C GLN A 360 10.53 12.50 -1.41
N PHE A 361 9.30 12.11 -1.04
CA PHE A 361 8.78 10.77 -1.32
C PHE A 361 8.05 10.68 -2.66
N ASP A 362 7.83 11.80 -3.35
CA ASP A 362 7.07 11.88 -4.61
C ASP A 362 7.89 11.50 -5.86
N VAL A 363 9.11 10.99 -5.69
CA VAL A 363 10.01 10.62 -6.81
C VAL A 363 9.82 9.16 -7.25
N ALA A 364 9.26 8.30 -6.40
CA ALA A 364 9.10 6.88 -6.70
C ALA A 364 7.87 6.62 -7.57
N VAL A 365 8.03 5.78 -8.62
CA VAL A 365 6.96 5.40 -9.57
C VAL A 365 5.73 4.83 -8.85
N TYR A 366 5.94 3.96 -7.85
CA TYR A 366 4.86 3.42 -7.02
C TYR A 366 3.97 4.50 -6.37
N VAL A 367 4.56 5.61 -5.93
CA VAL A 367 3.83 6.71 -5.29
C VAL A 367 2.97 7.46 -6.30
N ALA A 368 3.46 7.60 -7.54
CA ALA A 368 2.69 8.17 -8.64
C ALA A 368 1.42 7.35 -8.91
N SER A 369 1.52 6.01 -8.94
CA SER A 369 0.37 5.12 -9.14
C SER A 369 -0.69 5.27 -8.04
N VAL A 370 -0.26 5.40 -6.78
CA VAL A 370 -1.18 5.65 -5.64
C VAL A 370 -1.84 7.02 -5.74
N LEU A 371 -1.08 8.06 -6.12
CA LEU A 371 -1.61 9.42 -6.30
C LEU A 371 -2.60 9.51 -7.47
N ILE A 372 -2.30 8.89 -8.61
CA ILE A 372 -3.20 8.78 -9.76
C ILE A 372 -4.52 8.15 -9.32
N THR A 373 -4.45 6.99 -8.65
CA THR A 373 -5.63 6.28 -8.13
C THR A 373 -6.44 7.15 -7.16
N MET A 374 -5.77 7.87 -6.25
CA MET A 374 -6.44 8.77 -5.30
C MET A 374 -7.18 9.89 -6.04
N TYR A 375 -6.53 10.57 -6.98
CA TYR A 375 -7.17 11.65 -7.74
C TYR A 375 -8.34 11.17 -8.59
N ILE A 376 -8.20 10.01 -9.27
CA ILE A 376 -9.28 9.38 -10.04
C ILE A 376 -10.49 9.10 -9.13
N LYS A 377 -10.27 8.46 -7.98
CA LYS A 377 -11.32 8.08 -7.03
C LYS A 377 -11.93 9.26 -6.28
N CYS A 378 -11.26 10.40 -6.24
CA CYS A 378 -11.78 11.68 -5.75
C CYS A 378 -12.48 12.53 -6.83
N GLY A 379 -12.55 12.04 -8.08
CA GLY A 379 -13.22 12.75 -9.17
C GLY A 379 -12.39 13.84 -9.86
N ASP A 380 -11.07 13.91 -9.65
CA ASP A 380 -10.17 14.93 -10.23
C ASP A 380 -9.25 14.29 -11.27
N LEU A 381 -9.83 13.88 -12.40
CA LEU A 381 -9.13 13.19 -13.49
C LEU A 381 -8.05 14.07 -14.13
N VAL A 382 -8.22 15.40 -14.10
CA VAL A 382 -7.23 16.36 -14.60
C VAL A 382 -5.93 16.27 -13.81
N LYS A 383 -5.99 16.25 -12.46
CA LYS A 383 -4.77 16.08 -11.64
C LYS A 383 -4.18 14.69 -11.77
N ALA A 384 -4.99 13.65 -11.91
CA ALA A 384 -4.49 12.32 -12.18
C ALA A 384 -3.65 12.28 -13.48
N LYS A 385 -4.16 12.91 -14.55
CA LYS A 385 -3.46 13.08 -15.82
C LYS A 385 -2.15 13.84 -15.64
N LEU A 386 -2.14 14.94 -14.87
CA LEU A 386 -0.93 15.72 -14.60
C LEU A 386 0.15 14.88 -13.89
N VAL A 387 -0.23 14.09 -12.88
CA VAL A 387 0.70 13.19 -12.18
C VAL A 387 1.23 12.12 -13.14
N PHE A 388 0.38 11.57 -13.99
CA PHE A 388 0.78 10.56 -14.98
C PHE A 388 1.83 11.08 -15.98
N TYR A 389 1.65 12.28 -16.53
CA TYR A 389 2.60 12.85 -17.50
C TYR A 389 3.87 13.41 -16.88
N ARG A 390 3.89 13.67 -15.56
CA ARG A 390 5.09 14.13 -14.85
C ARG A 390 6.25 13.12 -14.92
N PHE A 391 5.95 11.83 -15.07
CA PHE A 391 6.95 10.76 -15.10
C PHE A 391 7.23 10.31 -16.54
N SER A 392 8.50 10.27 -16.94
CA SER A 392 8.91 9.78 -18.25
C SER A 392 8.73 8.26 -18.37
N SER A 393 9.30 7.51 -17.41
CA SER A 393 9.10 6.08 -17.25
C SER A 393 7.82 5.80 -16.46
N LYS A 394 6.97 4.93 -17.00
CA LYS A 394 5.67 4.56 -16.42
C LYS A 394 5.62 3.04 -16.30
N ASP A 395 5.22 2.55 -15.14
CA ASP A 395 4.97 1.12 -14.97
C ASP A 395 3.56 0.75 -15.48
N ILE A 396 3.30 -0.56 -15.56
CA ILE A 396 2.01 -1.10 -15.99
C ILE A 396 0.85 -0.65 -15.07
N VAL A 397 1.13 -0.43 -13.78
CA VAL A 397 0.13 -0.02 -12.79
C VAL A 397 -0.37 1.39 -13.08
N MET A 398 0.51 2.31 -13.50
CA MET A 398 0.13 3.67 -13.90
C MET A 398 -0.80 3.67 -15.12
N TRP A 399 -0.48 2.86 -16.15
CA TRP A 399 -1.31 2.72 -17.35
C TRP A 399 -2.68 2.15 -17.00
N ASN A 400 -2.71 1.05 -16.24
CA ASN A 400 -3.94 0.40 -15.80
C ASN A 400 -4.82 1.35 -14.97
N SER A 401 -4.20 2.13 -14.07
CA SER A 401 -4.91 3.12 -13.27
C SER A 401 -5.60 4.17 -14.16
N MET A 402 -4.93 4.67 -15.21
CA MET A 402 -5.52 5.64 -16.12
C MET A 402 -6.63 5.03 -16.98
N ILE A 403 -6.44 3.84 -17.55
CA ILE A 403 -7.46 3.14 -18.36
C ILE A 403 -8.72 2.90 -17.52
N SER A 404 -8.59 2.29 -16.35
CA SER A 404 -9.73 2.06 -15.44
C SER A 404 -10.34 3.37 -14.95
N GLY A 405 -9.53 4.42 -14.75
CA GLY A 405 -10.03 5.74 -14.36
C GLY A 405 -10.90 6.39 -15.42
N TYR A 406 -10.46 6.40 -16.68
CA TYR A 406 -11.27 6.88 -17.80
C TYR A 406 -12.56 6.05 -17.96
N ALA A 407 -12.46 4.71 -17.85
CA ALA A 407 -13.62 3.82 -17.85
C ALA A 407 -14.65 4.21 -16.77
N GLN A 408 -14.21 4.33 -15.52
CA GLN A 408 -15.06 4.72 -14.38
C GLN A 408 -15.67 6.10 -14.53
N HIS A 409 -15.12 6.99 -15.34
CA HIS A 409 -15.65 8.34 -15.56
C HIS A 409 -16.60 8.44 -16.77
N GLY A 410 -16.85 7.32 -17.46
CA GLY A 410 -17.69 7.27 -18.67
C GLY A 410 -16.96 7.66 -19.95
N LEU A 411 -15.63 7.82 -19.89
CA LEU A 411 -14.77 8.29 -20.97
C LEU A 411 -14.11 7.11 -21.69
N GLY A 412 -14.93 6.25 -22.30
CA GLY A 412 -14.46 4.99 -22.88
C GLY A 412 -13.55 5.17 -24.10
N GLU A 413 -13.73 6.24 -24.88
CA GLU A 413 -12.86 6.53 -26.03
C GLU A 413 -11.45 6.89 -25.57
N GLU A 414 -11.34 7.75 -24.56
CA GLU A 414 -10.07 8.13 -23.95
C GLU A 414 -9.37 6.93 -23.31
N ALA A 415 -10.13 6.01 -22.70
CA ALA A 415 -9.57 4.76 -22.17
C ALA A 415 -8.93 3.91 -23.28
N LEU A 416 -9.57 3.80 -24.45
CA LEU A 416 -9.03 3.10 -25.62
C LEU A 416 -7.81 3.80 -26.21
N GLN A 417 -7.80 5.14 -26.24
CA GLN A 417 -6.63 5.92 -26.66
C GLN A 417 -5.43 5.70 -25.74
N VAL A 418 -5.65 5.66 -24.42
CA VAL A 418 -4.58 5.37 -23.44
C VAL A 418 -4.06 3.94 -23.62
N PHE A 419 -4.93 2.97 -23.89
CA PHE A 419 -4.52 1.60 -24.20
C PHE A 419 -3.66 1.51 -25.48
N GLN A 420 -4.03 2.23 -26.54
CA GLN A 420 -3.22 2.30 -27.76
C GLN A 420 -1.86 3.00 -27.52
N SER A 421 -1.85 4.04 -26.69
CA SER A 421 -0.63 4.76 -26.30
C SER A 421 0.31 3.87 -25.49
N MET A 422 -0.23 3.06 -24.56
CA MET A 422 0.52 2.06 -23.80
C MET A 422 1.24 1.10 -24.74
N PHE A 423 0.52 0.51 -25.70
CA PHE A 423 1.09 -0.41 -26.68
C PHE A 423 2.18 0.26 -27.54
N SER A 424 1.92 1.48 -28.00
CA SER A 424 2.88 2.24 -28.82
C SER A 424 4.16 2.61 -28.05
N SER A 425 4.11 2.62 -26.71
CA SER A 425 5.27 2.86 -25.84
C SER A 425 6.09 1.59 -25.56
N GLY A 426 5.73 0.44 -26.14
CA GLY A 426 6.41 -0.84 -25.94
C GLY A 426 6.02 -1.57 -24.65
N MET A 427 5.00 -1.09 -23.94
CA MET A 427 4.48 -1.76 -22.73
C MET A 427 3.58 -2.92 -23.12
N VAL A 428 3.81 -4.09 -22.51
CA VAL A 428 3.01 -5.30 -22.73
C VAL A 428 1.75 -5.25 -21.85
N PRO A 429 0.54 -5.33 -22.43
CA PRO A 429 -0.69 -5.44 -21.67
C PRO A 429 -0.75 -6.72 -20.82
N ASP A 430 -1.29 -6.61 -19.61
CA ASP A 430 -1.55 -7.73 -18.70
C ASP A 430 -3.07 -7.98 -18.53
N ASP A 431 -3.42 -8.97 -17.70
CA ASP A 431 -4.82 -9.28 -17.38
C ASP A 431 -5.58 -8.04 -16.89
N ILE A 432 -4.96 -7.25 -15.99
CA ILE A 432 -5.60 -6.07 -15.40
C ILE A 432 -5.86 -5.00 -16.46
N THR A 433 -4.98 -4.87 -17.46
CA THR A 433 -5.14 -3.96 -18.61
C THR A 433 -6.44 -4.27 -19.34
N PHE A 434 -6.68 -5.55 -19.67
CA PHE A 434 -7.88 -5.96 -20.41
C PHE A 434 -9.15 -5.83 -19.59
N VAL A 435 -9.13 -6.09 -18.28
CA VAL A 435 -10.26 -5.78 -17.40
C VAL A 435 -10.65 -4.29 -17.51
N GLY A 436 -9.66 -3.38 -17.46
CA GLY A 436 -9.88 -1.95 -17.60
C GLY A 436 -10.49 -1.55 -18.94
N VAL A 437 -9.95 -2.09 -20.04
CA VAL A 437 -10.40 -1.79 -21.41
C VAL A 437 -11.80 -2.36 -21.69
N LEU A 438 -12.07 -3.60 -21.32
CA LEU A 438 -13.39 -4.22 -21.50
C LEU A 438 -14.45 -3.54 -20.64
N THR A 439 -14.08 -3.07 -19.44
CA THR A 439 -14.97 -2.24 -18.60
C THR A 439 -15.30 -0.91 -19.29
N ALA A 440 -14.32 -0.25 -19.94
CA ALA A 440 -14.58 0.96 -20.73
C ALA A 440 -15.57 0.71 -21.87
N CYS A 441 -15.41 -0.41 -22.60
CA CYS A 441 -16.37 -0.82 -23.62
C CYS A 441 -17.76 -1.08 -23.02
N SER A 442 -17.83 -1.79 -21.88
CA SER A 442 -19.09 -2.05 -21.16
C SER A 442 -19.82 -0.78 -20.77
N TYR A 443 -19.11 0.22 -20.24
CA TYR A 443 -19.75 1.44 -19.73
C TYR A 443 -20.15 2.41 -20.84
N THR A 444 -19.60 2.25 -22.05
CA THR A 444 -19.94 3.07 -23.22
C THR A 444 -20.75 2.33 -24.29
N GLY A 445 -21.09 1.05 -24.05
CA GLY A 445 -21.90 0.25 -24.96
C GLY A 445 -21.20 -0.17 -26.26
N LYS A 446 -19.86 -0.13 -26.30
CA LYS A 446 -19.05 -0.49 -27.47
C LYS A 446 -18.91 -2.01 -27.63
N VAL A 447 -20.01 -2.68 -27.98
CA VAL A 447 -20.09 -4.14 -28.06
C VAL A 447 -19.10 -4.72 -29.08
N LYS A 448 -19.01 -4.10 -30.26
CA LYS A 448 -18.15 -4.59 -31.34
C LYS A 448 -16.68 -4.52 -30.94
N GLU A 449 -16.22 -3.37 -30.49
CA GLU A 449 -14.84 -3.16 -30.06
C GLU A 449 -14.50 -4.04 -28.85
N GLY A 450 -15.43 -4.21 -27.89
CA GLY A 450 -15.24 -5.12 -26.76
C GLY A 450 -15.02 -6.57 -27.18
N LEU A 451 -15.79 -7.07 -28.16
CA LEU A 451 -15.62 -8.42 -28.72
C LEU A 451 -14.28 -8.56 -29.45
N GLU A 452 -13.92 -7.61 -30.30
CA GLU A 452 -12.64 -7.60 -31.03
C GLU A 452 -11.44 -7.60 -30.07
N ILE A 453 -11.51 -6.79 -29.01
CA ILE A 453 -10.46 -6.72 -28.00
C ILE A 453 -10.36 -8.04 -27.23
N PHE A 454 -11.48 -8.63 -26.83
CA PHE A 454 -11.52 -9.90 -26.11
C PHE A 454 -10.90 -11.05 -26.94
N GLU A 455 -11.22 -11.14 -28.24
CA GLU A 455 -10.64 -12.12 -29.16
C GLU A 455 -9.13 -11.87 -29.39
N SER A 456 -8.70 -10.61 -29.37
CA SER A 456 -7.30 -10.23 -29.53
C SER A 456 -6.41 -10.63 -28.35
N MET A 457 -6.97 -10.85 -27.15
CA MET A 457 -6.21 -11.16 -25.93
C MET A 457 -5.30 -12.37 -26.12
N LYS A 458 -5.88 -13.48 -26.57
CA LYS A 458 -5.14 -14.72 -26.82
C LYS A 458 -4.35 -14.68 -28.11
N SER A 459 -4.96 -14.19 -29.19
CA SER A 459 -4.38 -14.26 -30.54
C SER A 459 -3.22 -13.29 -30.76
N LYS A 460 -3.26 -12.09 -30.17
CA LYS A 460 -2.27 -11.02 -30.38
C LYS A 460 -1.38 -10.78 -29.16
N TYR A 461 -1.92 -10.87 -27.95
CA TYR A 461 -1.21 -10.47 -26.73
C TYR A 461 -0.75 -11.64 -25.85
N MET A 462 -1.11 -12.88 -26.22
CA MET A 462 -0.77 -14.09 -25.45
C MET A 462 -1.28 -14.04 -23.99
N VAL A 463 -2.38 -13.32 -23.76
CA VAL A 463 -3.06 -13.24 -22.45
C VAL A 463 -4.27 -14.17 -22.47
N GLU A 464 -4.28 -15.16 -21.57
CA GLU A 464 -5.39 -16.11 -21.45
C GLU A 464 -6.58 -15.47 -20.70
N PRO A 465 -7.80 -15.47 -21.26
CA PRO A 465 -8.96 -14.89 -20.60
C PRO A 465 -9.31 -15.59 -19.27
N LYS A 466 -9.16 -14.86 -18.16
CA LYS A 466 -9.66 -15.20 -16.80
C LYS A 466 -11.12 -14.80 -16.56
N THR A 467 -11.70 -15.26 -15.44
CA THR A 467 -13.10 -15.00 -15.04
C THR A 467 -13.46 -13.51 -15.03
N GLU A 468 -12.54 -12.65 -14.61
CA GLU A 468 -12.70 -11.20 -14.56
C GLU A 468 -12.98 -10.59 -15.95
N HIS A 469 -12.33 -11.09 -17.00
CA HIS A 469 -12.56 -10.65 -18.38
C HIS A 469 -13.94 -11.10 -18.87
N TYR A 470 -14.32 -12.34 -18.57
CA TYR A 470 -15.66 -12.85 -18.89
C TYR A 470 -16.75 -12.06 -18.15
N ALA A 471 -16.52 -11.67 -16.89
CA ALA A 471 -17.44 -10.82 -16.14
C ALA A 471 -17.66 -9.47 -16.84
N CYS A 472 -16.58 -8.85 -17.34
CA CYS A 472 -16.68 -7.62 -18.14
C CYS A 472 -17.49 -7.82 -19.43
N MET A 473 -17.28 -8.94 -20.13
CA MET A 473 -18.02 -9.26 -21.35
C MET A 473 -19.50 -9.56 -21.10
N VAL A 474 -19.82 -10.25 -19.99
CA VAL A 474 -21.20 -10.50 -19.56
C VAL A 474 -21.88 -9.19 -19.16
N ASP A 475 -21.19 -8.28 -18.47
CA ASP A 475 -21.72 -6.93 -18.18
C ASP A 475 -21.96 -6.13 -19.48
N LEU A 476 -21.02 -6.16 -20.43
CA LEU A 476 -21.15 -5.50 -21.73
C LEU A 476 -22.36 -6.00 -22.52
N LEU A 477 -22.45 -7.32 -22.74
CA LEU A 477 -23.57 -7.94 -23.46
C LEU A 477 -24.90 -7.75 -22.72
N GLY A 478 -24.86 -7.88 -21.39
CA GLY A 478 -25.99 -7.68 -20.51
C GLY A 478 -26.58 -6.28 -20.59
N ARG A 479 -25.74 -5.23 -20.55
CA ARG A 479 -26.16 -3.82 -20.71
C ARG A 479 -26.69 -3.50 -22.09
N ALA A 480 -26.18 -4.19 -23.11
CA ALA A 480 -26.65 -4.08 -24.50
C ALA A 480 -27.97 -4.83 -24.75
N GLY A 481 -28.56 -5.47 -23.73
CA GLY A 481 -29.79 -6.26 -23.86
C GLY A 481 -29.60 -7.65 -24.46
N LYS A 482 -28.37 -8.06 -24.74
CA LYS A 482 -28.01 -9.37 -25.30
C LYS A 482 -27.85 -10.44 -24.20
N VAL A 483 -28.82 -10.51 -23.27
CA VAL A 483 -28.74 -11.34 -22.06
C VAL A 483 -28.57 -12.84 -22.38
N ASN A 484 -29.19 -13.33 -23.46
CA ASN A 484 -29.04 -14.72 -23.90
C ASN A 484 -27.63 -15.01 -24.46
N GLU A 485 -27.02 -14.07 -25.18
CA GLU A 485 -25.62 -14.19 -25.63
C GLU A 485 -24.67 -14.20 -24.43
N ALA A 486 -24.96 -13.37 -23.41
CA ALA A 486 -24.23 -13.37 -22.15
C ALA A 486 -24.31 -14.74 -21.43
N MET A 487 -25.49 -15.37 -21.38
CA MET A 487 -25.63 -16.72 -20.80
C MET A 487 -24.85 -17.77 -21.59
N ASN A 488 -24.93 -17.74 -22.92
CA ASN A 488 -24.16 -18.65 -23.80
C ASN A 488 -22.65 -18.46 -23.61
N LEU A 489 -22.20 -17.22 -23.39
CA LEU A 489 -20.79 -16.95 -23.09
C LEU A 489 -20.36 -17.63 -21.78
N ILE A 490 -21.20 -17.57 -20.73
CA ILE A 490 -20.93 -18.23 -19.45
C ILE A 490 -20.84 -19.74 -19.60
N GLU A 491 -21.74 -20.35 -20.37
CA GLU A 491 -21.73 -21.80 -20.63
C GLU A 491 -20.49 -22.28 -21.39
N LYS A 492 -19.89 -21.41 -22.21
CA LYS A 492 -18.68 -21.69 -22.99
C LYS A 492 -17.38 -21.35 -22.27
N MET A 493 -17.43 -20.82 -21.05
CA MET A 493 -16.23 -20.49 -20.29
C MET A 493 -15.40 -21.76 -20.00
N PRO A 494 -14.06 -21.72 -20.15
CA PRO A 494 -13.21 -22.86 -19.84
C PRO A 494 -13.01 -23.08 -18.32
N MET A 495 -13.58 -22.21 -17.49
CA MET A 495 -13.53 -22.28 -16.02
C MET A 495 -14.91 -21.99 -15.41
N GLU A 496 -15.08 -22.35 -14.14
CA GLU A 496 -16.32 -22.05 -13.41
C GLU A 496 -16.52 -20.53 -13.22
N ALA A 497 -17.75 -20.08 -13.43
CA ALA A 497 -18.13 -18.68 -13.25
C ALA A 497 -18.21 -18.30 -11.76
N ASP A 498 -17.55 -17.21 -11.41
CA ASP A 498 -17.51 -16.65 -10.06
C ASP A 498 -18.70 -15.70 -9.77
N ALA A 499 -18.70 -15.11 -8.57
CA ALA A 499 -19.76 -14.20 -8.14
C ALA A 499 -19.84 -12.92 -8.99
N ALA A 500 -18.76 -12.46 -9.60
CA ALA A 500 -18.77 -11.26 -10.42
C ALA A 500 -19.49 -11.51 -11.75
N VAL A 501 -19.26 -12.67 -12.37
CA VAL A 501 -19.92 -13.10 -13.61
C VAL A 501 -21.43 -13.23 -13.40
N TRP A 502 -21.84 -14.02 -12.39
CA TRP A 502 -23.27 -14.20 -12.10
C TRP A 502 -23.95 -12.92 -11.61
N GLY A 503 -23.23 -12.08 -10.87
CA GLY A 503 -23.71 -10.76 -10.43
C GLY A 503 -24.01 -9.83 -11.61
N SER A 504 -23.13 -9.83 -12.61
CA SER A 504 -23.30 -9.05 -13.84
C SER A 504 -24.53 -9.53 -14.64
N LEU A 505 -24.70 -10.86 -14.79
CA LEU A 505 -25.87 -11.44 -15.44
C LEU A 505 -27.16 -11.09 -14.68
N LEU A 506 -27.19 -11.25 -13.34
CA LEU A 506 -28.37 -10.92 -12.53
C LEU A 506 -28.77 -9.45 -12.66
N GLY A 507 -27.77 -8.55 -12.68
CA GLY A 507 -27.99 -7.12 -12.92
C GLY A 507 -28.62 -6.83 -14.28
N ALA A 508 -28.15 -7.50 -15.34
CA ALA A 508 -28.69 -7.39 -16.70
C ALA A 508 -30.11 -7.96 -16.79
N CYS A 509 -30.36 -9.13 -16.20
CA CYS A 509 -31.68 -9.74 -16.16
C CYS A 509 -32.72 -8.84 -15.47
N ARG A 510 -32.32 -8.13 -14.40
CA ARG A 510 -33.17 -7.12 -13.75
C ARG A 510 -33.52 -5.98 -14.69
N LYS A 511 -32.53 -5.44 -15.42
CA LYS A 511 -32.72 -4.31 -16.34
C LYS A 511 -33.63 -4.68 -17.52
N HIS A 512 -33.54 -5.91 -18.01
CA HIS A 512 -34.27 -6.38 -19.19
C HIS A 512 -35.45 -7.30 -18.89
N GLY A 513 -35.82 -7.48 -17.61
CA GLY A 513 -36.99 -8.27 -17.19
C GLY A 513 -36.91 -9.78 -17.48
N LYS A 514 -35.70 -10.36 -17.56
CA LYS A 514 -35.50 -11.80 -17.86
C LYS A 514 -35.50 -12.64 -16.58
N LEU A 515 -36.68 -13.07 -16.13
CA LEU A 515 -36.84 -13.77 -14.85
C LEU A 515 -36.12 -15.12 -14.78
N ASP A 516 -36.29 -15.97 -15.81
CA ASP A 516 -35.78 -17.34 -15.78
C ASP A 516 -34.26 -17.38 -15.57
N LEU A 517 -33.54 -16.52 -16.30
CA LEU A 517 -32.09 -16.36 -16.16
C LEU A 517 -31.70 -15.66 -14.85
N ALA A 518 -32.52 -14.75 -14.33
CA ALA A 518 -32.28 -14.13 -13.04
C ALA A 518 -32.35 -15.14 -11.89
N GLU A 519 -33.30 -16.07 -11.92
CA GLU A 519 -33.40 -17.12 -10.91
C GLU A 519 -32.17 -18.04 -10.93
N VAL A 520 -31.70 -18.41 -12.12
CA VAL A 520 -30.47 -19.21 -12.27
C VAL A 520 -29.27 -18.46 -11.71
N ALA A 521 -29.07 -17.21 -12.12
CA ALA A 521 -27.96 -16.38 -11.67
C ALA A 521 -27.99 -16.17 -10.15
N ALA A 522 -29.17 -15.86 -9.59
CA ALA A 522 -29.34 -15.67 -8.15
C ALA A 522 -29.07 -16.97 -7.37
N LYS A 523 -29.59 -18.12 -7.80
CA LYS A 523 -29.32 -19.41 -7.14
C LYS A 523 -27.82 -19.74 -7.14
N LYS A 524 -27.12 -19.51 -8.24
CA LYS A 524 -25.66 -19.68 -8.33
C LYS A 524 -24.92 -18.73 -7.39
N LEU A 525 -25.29 -17.45 -7.34
CA LEU A 525 -24.72 -16.48 -6.40
C LEU A 525 -24.94 -16.85 -4.94
N LEU A 526 -26.12 -17.35 -4.57
CA LEU A 526 -26.43 -17.74 -3.20
C LEU A 526 -25.67 -18.99 -2.72
N LEU A 527 -25.14 -19.78 -3.66
CA LEU A 527 -24.22 -20.88 -3.36
C LEU A 527 -22.78 -20.37 -3.16
N LEU A 528 -22.34 -19.42 -4.00
CA LEU A 528 -20.99 -18.85 -3.94
C LEU A 528 -20.80 -17.87 -2.77
N GLU A 529 -21.79 -17.02 -2.52
CA GLU A 529 -21.78 -15.98 -1.49
C GLU A 529 -23.06 -16.01 -0.63
N PRO A 530 -23.20 -17.00 0.28
CA PRO A 530 -24.40 -17.18 1.10
C PRO A 530 -24.73 -15.98 2.00
N GLU A 531 -23.71 -15.22 2.38
CA GLU A 531 -23.82 -14.08 3.31
C GLU A 531 -24.08 -12.75 2.59
N ASN A 532 -24.01 -12.70 1.26
CA ASN A 532 -24.17 -11.46 0.51
C ASN A 532 -25.66 -11.11 0.38
N ALA A 533 -26.06 -9.94 0.88
CA ALA A 533 -27.44 -9.44 0.77
C ALA A 533 -27.86 -9.06 -0.66
N GLY A 534 -26.91 -8.76 -1.55
CA GLY A 534 -27.17 -8.25 -2.89
C GLY A 534 -28.06 -9.16 -3.74
N PRO A 535 -27.71 -10.44 -3.94
CA PRO A 535 -28.51 -11.39 -4.72
C PRO A 535 -29.93 -11.57 -4.16
N TYR A 536 -30.08 -11.67 -2.83
CA TYR A 536 -31.39 -11.73 -2.18
C TYR A 536 -32.24 -10.50 -2.51
N ILE A 537 -31.66 -9.30 -2.40
CA ILE A 537 -32.40 -8.06 -2.65
C ILE A 537 -32.80 -7.97 -4.13
N LEU A 538 -31.89 -8.27 -5.06
CA LEU A 538 -32.18 -8.20 -6.50
C LEU A 538 -33.26 -9.20 -6.93
N LEU A 539 -33.22 -10.43 -6.41
CA LEU A 539 -34.25 -11.43 -6.71
C LEU A 539 -35.59 -11.10 -6.05
N SER A 540 -35.58 -10.62 -4.78
CA SER A 540 -36.79 -10.12 -4.11
C SER A 540 -37.46 -9.01 -4.90
N ASN A 541 -36.65 -8.09 -5.44
CA ASN A 541 -37.10 -6.95 -6.23
C ASN A 541 -37.74 -7.41 -7.55
N LEU A 542 -37.15 -8.42 -8.20
CA LEU A 542 -37.70 -9.03 -9.41
C LEU A 542 -39.04 -9.73 -9.14
N TYR A 543 -39.15 -10.54 -8.09
CA TYR A 543 -40.41 -11.18 -7.72
C TYR A 543 -41.50 -10.16 -7.36
N ALA A 544 -41.15 -9.12 -6.61
CA ALA A 544 -42.07 -8.03 -6.27
C ALA A 544 -42.58 -7.31 -7.54
N SER A 545 -41.71 -7.04 -8.52
CA SER A 545 -42.10 -6.39 -9.78
C SER A 545 -43.11 -7.21 -10.62
N GLN A 546 -43.21 -8.51 -10.37
CA GLN A 546 -44.16 -9.41 -11.05
C GLN A 546 -45.32 -9.86 -10.15
N GLY A 547 -45.47 -9.26 -8.95
CA GLY A 547 -46.54 -9.59 -8.00
C GLY A 547 -46.41 -10.95 -7.31
N LYS A 548 -45.25 -11.62 -7.38
CA LYS A 548 -44.98 -12.91 -6.73
C LYS A 548 -44.62 -12.75 -5.25
N TRP A 549 -45.58 -12.30 -4.44
CA TRP A 549 -45.35 -11.95 -3.03
C TRP A 549 -45.02 -13.15 -2.11
N SER A 550 -45.47 -14.35 -2.46
CA SER A 550 -45.11 -15.59 -1.76
C SER A 550 -43.61 -15.85 -1.81
N ASP A 551 -43.02 -15.75 -3.01
CA ASP A 551 -41.59 -15.99 -3.22
C ASP A 551 -40.73 -14.90 -2.54
N VAL A 552 -41.23 -13.66 -2.49
CA VAL A 552 -40.61 -12.57 -1.70
C VAL A 552 -40.59 -12.90 -0.22
N ALA A 553 -41.68 -13.43 0.33
CA ALA A 553 -41.78 -13.79 1.74
C ALA A 553 -40.81 -14.92 2.10
N ASP A 554 -40.73 -15.95 1.25
CA ASP A 554 -39.80 -17.08 1.42
C ASP A 554 -38.34 -16.63 1.33
N LEU A 555 -38.02 -15.75 0.39
CA LEU A 555 -36.66 -15.21 0.24
C LEU A 555 -36.24 -14.39 1.47
N ARG A 556 -37.14 -13.54 2.00
CA ARG A 556 -36.91 -12.77 3.23
C ARG A 556 -36.78 -13.68 4.46
N LYS A 557 -37.51 -14.79 4.50
CA LYS A 557 -37.36 -15.82 5.55
C LYS A 557 -35.99 -16.48 5.49
N ASN A 558 -35.52 -16.84 4.30
CA ASN A 558 -34.18 -17.41 4.09
C ASN A 558 -33.07 -16.43 4.49
N MET A 559 -33.18 -15.16 4.09
CA MET A 559 -32.25 -14.09 4.45
C MET A 559 -32.14 -13.91 5.98
N ARG A 560 -33.27 -13.97 6.70
CA ARG A 560 -33.31 -13.93 8.18
C ARG A 560 -32.69 -15.16 8.82
N ALA A 561 -32.98 -16.36 8.30
CA ALA A 561 -32.43 -17.61 8.81
C ALA A 561 -30.89 -17.67 8.72
N ARG A 562 -30.32 -17.00 7.71
CA ARG A 562 -28.86 -16.87 7.52
C ARG A 562 -28.26 -15.63 8.16
N CYS A 563 -29.03 -14.87 8.94
CA CYS A 563 -28.61 -13.63 9.60
C CYS A 563 -28.03 -12.57 8.64
N VAL A 564 -28.41 -12.59 7.36
CA VAL A 564 -27.93 -11.65 6.35
C VAL A 564 -28.59 -10.29 6.56
N LYS A 565 -27.79 -9.22 6.66
CA LYS A 565 -28.28 -7.85 6.87
C LYS A 565 -28.08 -7.01 5.62
N LYS A 566 -29.09 -6.19 5.29
CA LYS A 566 -29.00 -5.19 4.22
C LYS A 566 -28.16 -3.99 4.69
N SER A 567 -27.19 -3.60 3.87
CA SER A 567 -26.44 -2.35 4.07
C SER A 567 -27.32 -1.14 3.73
N PRO A 568 -27.42 -0.12 4.61
CA PRO A 568 -28.21 1.08 4.32
C PRO A 568 -27.56 1.88 3.19
N GLY A 569 -28.39 2.37 2.27
CA GLY A 569 -27.95 3.29 1.23
C GLY A 569 -27.58 4.63 1.86
N SER A 570 -26.33 5.02 1.73
CA SER A 570 -25.76 6.20 2.38
C SER A 570 -25.03 7.05 1.36
N SER A 571 -25.31 8.34 1.35
CA SER A 571 -24.59 9.32 0.53
C SER A 571 -23.84 10.30 1.41
N TRP A 572 -22.68 10.78 0.97
CA TRP A 572 -21.93 11.77 1.74
C TRP A 572 -21.24 12.81 0.85
N ILE A 573 -20.92 13.94 1.46
CA ILE A 573 -20.26 15.09 0.85
C ILE A 573 -19.26 15.69 1.84
N GLU A 574 -18.11 16.16 1.34
CA GLU A 574 -17.15 16.93 2.12
C GLU A 574 -17.46 18.42 1.98
N VAL A 575 -17.73 19.10 3.11
CA VAL A 575 -17.98 20.54 3.19
C VAL A 575 -17.22 21.08 4.39
N GLU A 576 -16.52 22.21 4.23
CA GLU A 576 -15.77 22.87 5.33
C GLU A 576 -14.82 21.90 6.07
N LYS A 577 -14.18 20.97 5.34
CA LYS A 577 -13.27 19.93 5.86
C LYS A 577 -13.93 18.91 6.79
N ARG A 578 -15.25 18.76 6.73
CA ARG A 578 -16.01 17.75 7.45
C ARG A 578 -16.80 16.88 6.47
N LEU A 579 -16.89 15.59 6.77
CA LEU A 579 -17.71 14.65 6.01
C LEU A 579 -19.13 14.64 6.59
N HIS A 580 -20.11 14.96 5.75
CA HIS A 580 -21.53 14.97 6.08
C HIS A 580 -22.19 13.78 5.41
N MET A 581 -22.69 12.84 6.21
CA MET A 581 -23.31 11.60 5.74
C MET A 581 -24.83 11.64 5.93
N PHE A 582 -25.54 11.16 4.90
CA PHE A 582 -27.00 11.13 4.81
C PHE A 582 -27.46 9.69 4.59
N THR A 583 -28.40 9.22 5.40
CA THR A 583 -28.99 7.88 5.32
C THR A 583 -30.52 7.97 5.28
N THR A 584 -31.15 6.99 4.63
CA THR A 584 -32.61 6.90 4.59
C THR A 584 -33.12 6.42 5.97
N GLY A 585 -33.54 7.36 6.83
CA GLY A 585 -34.15 7.08 8.13
C GLY A 585 -33.62 7.91 9.31
N ASP A 586 -32.38 8.43 9.23
CA ASP A 586 -31.74 9.19 10.32
C ASP A 586 -31.52 10.67 9.96
N ILE A 587 -32.52 11.25 9.29
CA ILE A 587 -32.41 12.57 8.64
C ILE A 587 -32.32 13.71 9.68
N ARG A 588 -32.80 13.49 10.91
CA ARG A 588 -32.83 14.50 11.99
C ARG A 588 -31.48 14.69 12.70
N ALA A 589 -30.49 13.83 12.46
CA ALA A 589 -29.18 13.93 13.10
C ALA A 589 -28.32 15.10 12.56
N HIS A 590 -28.65 15.66 11.40
CA HIS A 590 -27.86 16.74 10.80
C HIS A 590 -28.19 18.10 11.43
N PRO A 591 -27.20 18.88 11.92
CA PRO A 591 -27.45 20.18 12.60
C PRO A 591 -28.26 21.18 11.76
N GLU A 592 -28.08 21.17 10.45
CA GLU A 592 -28.75 22.08 9.51
C GLU A 592 -29.93 21.45 8.75
N HIS A 593 -30.54 20.39 9.29
CA HIS A 593 -31.61 19.64 8.65
C HIS A 593 -32.73 20.53 8.06
N ALA A 594 -33.21 21.52 8.82
CA ALA A 594 -34.29 22.41 8.38
C ALA A 594 -33.94 23.20 7.09
N MET A 595 -32.69 23.63 6.93
CA MET A 595 -32.25 24.37 5.74
C MET A 595 -32.16 23.44 4.52
N ILE A 596 -31.70 22.21 4.73
CA ILE A 596 -31.61 21.18 3.68
C ILE A 596 -33.02 20.85 3.16
N MET A 597 -33.98 20.62 4.05
CA MET A 597 -35.36 20.31 3.67
C MET A 597 -36.01 21.46 2.89
N ARG A 598 -35.82 22.70 3.33
CA ARG A 598 -36.31 23.88 2.62
C ARG A 598 -35.70 24.01 1.22
N THR A 599 -34.43 23.65 1.06
CA THR A 599 -33.75 23.67 -0.24
C THR A 599 -34.26 22.57 -1.15
N LEU A 600 -34.46 21.37 -0.60
CA LEU A 600 -35.03 20.24 -1.33
C LEU A 600 -36.46 20.52 -1.81
N GLU A 601 -37.27 21.21 -0.99
CA GLU A 601 -38.62 21.64 -1.39
C GLU A 601 -38.60 22.63 -2.54
N LYS A 602 -37.76 23.66 -2.45
CA LYS A 602 -37.56 24.62 -3.56
C LYS A 602 -37.10 23.93 -4.82
N LEU A 603 -36.10 23.04 -4.71
CA LEU A 603 -35.60 22.27 -5.83
C LEU A 603 -36.67 21.36 -6.43
N GLY A 604 -37.53 20.76 -5.60
CA GLY A 604 -38.65 19.93 -6.04
C GLY A 604 -39.67 20.70 -6.88
N VAL A 605 -39.94 21.97 -6.58
CA VAL A 605 -40.79 22.84 -7.42
C VAL A 605 -40.14 23.07 -8.78
N LEU A 606 -38.88 23.52 -8.78
CA LEU A 606 -38.13 23.80 -10.02
C LEU A 606 -37.97 22.56 -10.91
N LEU A 607 -37.76 21.39 -10.30
CA LEU A 607 -37.68 20.12 -11.03
C LEU A 607 -38.98 19.81 -11.74
N ARG A 608 -40.14 19.97 -11.08
CA ARG A 608 -41.45 19.75 -11.71
C ARG A 608 -41.71 20.71 -12.86
N GLU A 609 -41.35 22.00 -12.70
CA GLU A 609 -41.42 23.00 -13.78
C GLU A 609 -40.53 22.62 -14.98
N ALA A 610 -39.39 21.98 -14.72
CA ALA A 610 -38.49 21.46 -15.75
C ALA A 610 -38.92 20.09 -16.33
N GLY A 611 -40.09 19.57 -15.96
CA GLY A 611 -40.65 18.32 -16.48
C GLY A 611 -40.22 17.04 -15.76
N TYR A 612 -39.66 17.14 -14.56
CA TYR A 612 -39.36 15.97 -13.73
C TYR A 612 -40.63 15.36 -13.16
N ASN A 613 -40.86 14.07 -13.46
CA ASN A 613 -41.89 13.26 -12.83
C ASN A 613 -41.22 12.13 -12.04
N PRO A 614 -41.43 12.02 -10.72
CA PRO A 614 -40.82 10.95 -9.94
C PRO A 614 -41.37 9.58 -10.35
N ASP A 615 -40.48 8.61 -10.53
CA ASP A 615 -40.85 7.28 -11.00
C ASP A 615 -40.95 6.28 -9.82
N GLY A 616 -42.19 6.02 -9.40
CA GLY A 616 -42.54 5.11 -8.31
C GLY A 616 -42.06 3.67 -8.50
N SER A 617 -41.74 3.24 -9.73
CA SER A 617 -41.22 1.90 -10.02
C SER A 617 -39.87 1.61 -9.37
N PHE A 618 -39.13 2.65 -8.98
CA PHE A 618 -37.86 2.51 -8.27
C PHE A 618 -38.03 2.27 -6.75
N VAL A 619 -39.25 2.34 -6.21
CA VAL A 619 -39.55 1.98 -4.81
C VAL A 619 -40.28 0.64 -4.78
N LEU A 620 -39.51 -0.41 -4.48
CA LEU A 620 -39.99 -1.80 -4.52
C LEU A 620 -40.52 -2.28 -3.16
N HIS A 621 -41.07 -1.36 -2.38
CA HIS A 621 -41.78 -1.64 -1.14
C HIS A 621 -43.28 -1.75 -1.42
N ASP A 622 -43.95 -2.65 -0.71
CA ASP A 622 -45.42 -2.80 -0.74
C ASP A 622 -46.05 -1.69 0.09
N VAL A 623 -46.02 -0.48 -0.46
CA VAL A 623 -46.59 0.74 0.11
C VAL A 623 -47.39 1.43 -0.99
N ASP A 624 -48.31 2.31 -0.61
CA ASP A 624 -49.10 3.06 -1.60
C ASP A 624 -48.20 3.93 -2.49
N GLU A 625 -48.70 4.31 -3.67
CA GLU A 625 -47.92 5.10 -4.63
C GLU A 625 -47.51 6.47 -4.05
N GLU A 626 -48.29 7.02 -3.12
CA GLU A 626 -47.98 8.30 -2.48
C GLU A 626 -46.77 8.19 -1.53
N GLU A 627 -46.68 7.14 -0.74
CA GLU A 627 -45.55 6.78 0.11
C GLU A 627 -44.31 6.42 -0.72
N LYS A 628 -44.47 5.77 -1.88
CA LYS A 628 -43.35 5.55 -2.82
C LYS A 628 -42.77 6.87 -3.31
N LEU A 629 -43.62 7.77 -3.81
CA LEU A 629 -43.21 9.09 -4.29
C LEU A 629 -42.57 9.93 -3.17
N ASN A 630 -43.09 9.84 -1.94
CA ASN A 630 -42.54 10.54 -0.79
C ASN A 630 -41.17 9.98 -0.37
N SER A 631 -40.97 8.66 -0.45
CA SER A 631 -39.67 8.02 -0.19
C SER A 631 -38.59 8.46 -1.19
N LEU A 632 -38.92 8.53 -2.49
CA LEU A 632 -38.00 8.98 -3.55
C LEU A 632 -37.51 10.42 -3.34
N ARG A 633 -38.35 11.27 -2.75
CA ARG A 633 -38.02 12.67 -2.45
C ARG A 633 -36.84 12.77 -1.49
N TYR A 634 -36.74 11.86 -0.51
CA TYR A 634 -35.75 11.90 0.57
C TYR A 634 -34.62 10.89 0.41
N HIS A 635 -34.36 10.44 -0.83
CA HIS A 635 -33.17 9.67 -1.12
C HIS A 635 -31.90 10.43 -0.70
N SER A 636 -30.96 9.71 -0.09
CA SER A 636 -29.71 10.25 0.45
C SER A 636 -28.92 11.09 -0.56
N GLU A 637 -29.01 10.75 -1.84
CA GLU A 637 -28.35 11.40 -2.96
C GLU A 637 -28.87 12.82 -3.14
N LYS A 638 -30.21 12.99 -3.15
CA LYS A 638 -30.86 14.30 -3.29
C LYS A 638 -30.60 15.18 -2.08
N LEU A 639 -30.56 14.59 -0.88
CA LEU A 639 -30.19 15.29 0.36
C LEU A 639 -28.76 15.83 0.30
N ALA A 640 -27.80 14.98 -0.10
CA ALA A 640 -26.41 15.37 -0.24
C ALA A 640 -26.21 16.48 -1.30
N VAL A 641 -26.90 16.38 -2.45
CA VAL A 641 -26.88 17.42 -3.49
C VAL A 641 -27.52 18.72 -2.98
N ALA A 642 -28.66 18.67 -2.30
CA ALA A 642 -29.29 19.85 -1.72
C ALA A 642 -28.38 20.55 -0.70
N TYR A 643 -27.68 19.79 0.14
CA TYR A 643 -26.68 20.35 1.06
C TYR A 643 -25.48 20.94 0.31
N GLY A 644 -25.03 20.29 -0.76
CA GLY A 644 -23.99 20.82 -1.65
C GLY A 644 -24.37 22.16 -2.29
N LEU A 645 -25.62 22.30 -2.75
CA LEU A 645 -26.13 23.56 -3.30
C LEU A 645 -26.16 24.70 -2.28
N LEU A 646 -26.36 24.37 -1.00
CA LEU A 646 -26.38 25.35 0.09
C LEU A 646 -24.98 25.87 0.47
N LYS A 647 -23.97 24.99 0.45
CA LYS A 647 -22.67 25.27 1.09
C LYS A 647 -21.50 25.36 0.14
N VAL A 648 -21.54 24.66 -0.99
CA VAL A 648 -20.42 24.65 -1.94
C VAL A 648 -20.46 25.92 -2.79
N PRO A 649 -19.37 26.71 -2.86
CA PRO A 649 -19.29 27.92 -3.68
C PRO A 649 -19.69 27.69 -5.14
N MET A 650 -20.25 28.70 -5.81
CA MET A 650 -20.81 28.56 -7.16
C MET A 650 -19.79 28.08 -8.20
N GLU A 651 -18.52 28.50 -8.13
CA GLU A 651 -17.50 28.05 -9.10
C GLU A 651 -16.99 26.63 -8.84
N MET A 652 -17.35 26.02 -7.71
CA MET A 652 -16.88 24.67 -7.36
C MET A 652 -17.92 23.60 -7.68
N PRO A 653 -17.51 22.47 -8.27
CA PRO A 653 -18.40 21.35 -8.51
C PRO A 653 -18.77 20.66 -7.20
N ILE A 654 -20.03 20.25 -7.10
CA ILE A 654 -20.57 19.52 -5.95
C ILE A 654 -20.16 18.05 -6.09
N ARG A 655 -19.44 17.52 -5.11
CA ARG A 655 -18.98 16.12 -5.11
C ARG A 655 -19.79 15.28 -4.13
N VAL A 656 -20.53 14.30 -4.64
CA VAL A 656 -21.35 13.40 -3.82
C VAL A 656 -20.88 11.96 -4.03
N MET A 657 -20.82 11.23 -2.93
CA MET A 657 -20.47 9.82 -2.91
C MET A 657 -21.67 8.99 -2.50
N LYS A 658 -21.82 7.80 -3.08
CA LYS A 658 -22.85 6.83 -2.74
C LYS A 658 -22.22 5.44 -2.63
N ASN A 659 -22.52 4.73 -1.54
CA ASN A 659 -22.03 3.36 -1.32
C ASN A 659 -22.73 2.29 -2.18
N LEU A 660 -23.88 2.60 -2.75
CA LEU A 660 -24.68 1.73 -3.62
C LEU A 660 -24.78 2.34 -5.03
N ARG A 661 -25.28 1.57 -5.99
CA ARG A 661 -25.63 2.10 -7.30
C ARG A 661 -26.79 3.11 -7.19
N VAL A 662 -26.68 4.23 -7.91
CA VAL A 662 -27.70 5.27 -7.94
C VAL A 662 -28.93 4.78 -8.70
N CYS A 663 -30.12 5.02 -8.15
CA CYS A 663 -31.38 4.67 -8.83
C CYS A 663 -31.66 5.61 -10.01
N GLY A 664 -32.48 5.15 -10.96
CA GLY A 664 -32.74 5.93 -12.18
C GLY A 664 -33.45 7.26 -11.91
N ASP A 665 -34.38 7.27 -10.96
CA ASP A 665 -35.04 8.48 -10.50
C ASP A 665 -34.06 9.55 -9.98
N CYS A 666 -33.13 9.18 -9.08
CA CYS A 666 -32.11 10.09 -8.58
C CYS A 666 -31.19 10.58 -9.69
N HIS A 667 -30.81 9.70 -10.63
CA HIS A 667 -29.98 10.08 -11.78
C HIS A 667 -30.67 11.17 -12.63
N THR A 668 -31.95 10.98 -12.97
CA THR A 668 -32.73 11.97 -13.74
C THR A 668 -32.91 13.28 -12.96
N ALA A 669 -33.25 13.19 -11.67
CA ALA A 669 -33.42 14.37 -10.83
C ALA A 669 -32.14 15.20 -10.72
N ILE A 670 -30.98 14.56 -10.53
CA ILE A 670 -29.69 15.26 -10.41
C ILE A 670 -29.25 15.84 -11.76
N LYS A 671 -29.50 15.12 -12.87
CA LYS A 671 -29.27 15.63 -14.23
C LYS A 671 -30.03 16.92 -14.49
N LEU A 672 -31.33 16.96 -14.16
CA LEU A 672 -32.14 18.17 -14.28
C LEU A 672 -31.72 19.25 -13.28
N THR A 673 -31.32 18.87 -12.07
CA THR A 673 -30.78 19.80 -11.07
C THR A 673 -29.54 20.53 -11.62
N ALA A 674 -28.61 19.82 -12.26
CA ALA A 674 -27.43 20.42 -12.87
C ALA A 674 -27.82 21.43 -13.97
N LYS A 675 -28.83 21.13 -14.79
CA LYS A 675 -29.37 22.04 -15.81
C LYS A 675 -29.99 23.30 -15.21
N ILE A 676 -30.86 23.14 -14.22
CA ILE A 676 -31.62 24.25 -13.60
C ILE A 676 -30.69 25.20 -12.86
N THR A 677 -29.72 24.64 -12.13
CA THR A 677 -28.84 25.42 -11.26
C THR A 677 -27.58 25.92 -11.96
N GLY A 678 -27.27 25.42 -13.16
CA GLY A 678 -26.00 25.68 -13.86
C GLY A 678 -24.78 25.12 -13.11
N ARG A 679 -24.98 24.22 -12.13
CA ARG A 679 -23.91 23.65 -11.32
C ARG A 679 -23.44 22.32 -11.90
N GLU A 680 -22.12 22.14 -11.92
CA GLU A 680 -21.52 20.83 -12.15
C GLU A 680 -21.66 19.97 -10.89
N ILE A 681 -22.22 18.77 -11.03
CA ILE A 681 -22.40 17.81 -9.95
C ILE A 681 -21.67 16.53 -10.34
N ILE A 682 -20.68 16.15 -9.54
CA ILE A 682 -19.89 14.92 -9.72
C ILE A 682 -20.39 13.93 -8.67
N LEU A 683 -21.06 12.88 -9.11
CA LEU A 683 -21.55 11.84 -8.23
C LEU A 683 -20.84 10.52 -8.52
N ARG A 684 -20.18 9.94 -7.52
CA ARG A 684 -19.63 8.57 -7.62
C ARG A 684 -20.53 7.59 -6.88
N ASP A 685 -20.98 6.58 -7.60
CA ASP A 685 -21.67 5.43 -7.03
C ASP A 685 -20.70 4.27 -6.78
N ALA A 686 -21.22 3.10 -6.42
CA ALA A 686 -20.42 1.91 -6.14
C ALA A 686 -19.49 1.50 -7.29
N ASN A 687 -19.86 1.80 -8.55
CA ASN A 687 -19.20 1.28 -9.74
C ASN A 687 -18.51 2.37 -10.57
N ARG A 688 -19.04 3.59 -10.61
CA ARG A 688 -18.55 4.63 -11.52
C ARG A 688 -18.93 6.06 -11.09
N PHE A 689 -18.40 7.03 -11.81
CA PHE A 689 -18.75 8.43 -11.74
C PHE A 689 -19.83 8.80 -12.75
N HIS A 690 -20.63 9.77 -12.36
CA HIS A 690 -21.63 10.45 -13.15
C HIS A 690 -21.31 11.94 -13.04
N HIS A 691 -20.81 12.54 -14.12
CA HIS A 691 -20.56 13.98 -14.19
C HIS A 691 -21.77 14.64 -14.83
N PHE A 692 -22.57 15.32 -14.02
CA PHE A 692 -23.75 16.04 -14.45
C PHE A 692 -23.42 17.49 -14.73
N LYS A 693 -23.66 17.93 -15.97
CA LYS A 693 -23.43 19.31 -16.41
C LYS A 693 -24.39 19.67 -17.53
N ASP A 694 -25.02 20.83 -17.44
CA ASP A 694 -25.92 21.38 -18.48
C ASP A 694 -27.05 20.42 -18.91
N GLY A 695 -27.50 19.55 -18.01
CA GLY A 695 -28.54 18.54 -18.30
C GLY A 695 -28.04 17.27 -18.97
N PHE A 696 -26.74 17.10 -19.13
CA PHE A 696 -26.09 15.88 -19.60
C PHE A 696 -25.40 15.14 -18.46
N CYS A 697 -25.22 13.84 -18.62
CA CYS A 697 -24.39 13.01 -17.75
C CYS A 697 -23.29 12.36 -18.59
N SER A 698 -22.06 12.27 -18.06
CA SER A 698 -20.92 11.63 -18.74
C SER A 698 -21.16 10.17 -19.14
N CYS A 699 -22.17 9.51 -18.60
CA CYS A 699 -22.53 8.16 -19.01
C CYS A 699 -23.43 8.05 -20.24
N GLY A 700 -23.86 9.17 -20.83
CA GLY A 700 -24.74 9.17 -22.00
C GLY A 700 -26.09 8.50 -21.77
N ASP A 701 -26.59 8.50 -20.53
CA ASP A 701 -27.78 7.76 -20.10
C ASP A 701 -27.70 6.23 -20.35
N TYR A 702 -26.49 5.71 -20.55
CA TYR A 702 -26.18 4.29 -20.67
C TYR A 702 -25.64 3.76 -19.34
N TRP A 703 -26.54 3.34 -18.43
CA TRP A 703 -26.14 2.83 -17.11
C TRP A 703 -26.70 1.49 -16.72
#